data_AF-A0A2V9C011-F1
#
_entry.id   AF-A0A2V9C011-F1
#
_cell.length_a   1.000
_cell.length_b   1.000
_cell.length_c   1.000
_cell.angle_alpha   90.00
_cell.angle_beta   90.00
_cell.angle_gamma   90.00
#
_symmetry.space_group_name_H-M   'P 1'
#
loop_
_entity.id
_entity.type
_entity.pdbx_description
1 polymer ?
#
loop_
_entity_poly.entity_id
_entity_poly.type
_entity_poly.pdbx_seq_one_letter_code
_entity_poly.pdbx_strand_id
1 'polypeptide(L)'
;MRTSQAARYARWAAAAALLLTMTVAGVYARRAWQAAQVKKKAPPVVPPTVQQRSAEFSFSKVEKDRTLFTVRASRATEFKEGSRNLLEDVWITIYGRTGERLDNIHTSACEYTSNPERILCAGEVHMDLESAEDARQHPSQAPGENPLARVIHLRTSNVSFDRESGEARTDQPVIFRFPYGEGRCTGLSYSSLQGVVRLLRDVDLTLAPPAGPEPATAVRAANPSRSPAKSFPGTPANVTAGSLEYRRDTRIVRLLAPVHARQGHRELLAGELALELDADLRARRMVARRGAKGAGQRPELRSAERRGQAVLSADECVAYFHREGWAERILATGSVRGNMHGPGGEDRLEAQQLEVEMLPEFMAPKVLTARGDVKAQSSHRGESRSLATSALRFYFVDPTKPREQRLGHAETLAPATIEWQRPNAPGGNGEPQAIRLRGQQIAAEFGEHNDFRNLTGRGDVEIERRLPGRPPQVSMSQEFTLKFAPGSKWAELQQSGNVRLREAERSAQAAQARLDRATDNLTLTGSVVLSDQGTRTTAESLTFNQHSGELRADGEVRSTDTSAARNGVVNLAPLPAIISSDHLVANTSNGRAVYSGHARLWQGDAVIEADSIELLRGTRQLIARGNVAAVFPQAEASAGSPPSAPAVTKRREGAAPAVWRVRAGTLTYWSTEARAHLEQNVLMQARQGQISSRVLDLFFTSAGSPAGSPTAQRLSRAVASGGVTVRQGDRRGVAEQAEYIAAEGKFVLSGGHPTLYDAFRGTTTGRQLTFFFADDTIVVDSEEGSRTLTRHRVEK
;
A
#
# COMPACT_ATOMS: atom_id res chain seq x y z
N MET A 1 -33.68 71.50 139.06
CA MET A 1 -34.12 70.10 138.98
C MET A 1 -34.23 69.68 137.52
N ARG A 2 -33.70 68.50 137.18
CA ARG A 2 -33.93 67.71 135.95
C ARG A 2 -33.25 68.17 134.64
N THR A 3 -31.92 68.22 134.68
CA THR A 3 -31.02 67.97 133.54
C THR A 3 -30.72 66.46 133.45
N SER A 4 -31.49 65.65 132.70
CA SER A 4 -31.06 64.25 132.45
C SER A 4 -31.72 63.48 131.30
N GLN A 5 -32.57 64.09 130.46
CA GLN A 5 -33.20 63.36 129.34
C GLN A 5 -32.68 63.73 127.93
N ALA A 6 -32.12 64.93 127.73
CA ALA A 6 -31.63 65.37 126.41
C ALA A 6 -30.34 64.66 125.94
N ALA A 7 -29.43 64.30 126.86
CA ALA A 7 -28.18 63.61 126.51
C ALA A 7 -28.36 62.13 126.14
N ARG A 8 -29.50 61.51 126.51
CA ARG A 8 -29.80 60.11 126.19
C ARG A 8 -30.41 59.98 124.79
N TYR A 9 -31.28 60.91 124.39
CA TYR A 9 -31.81 60.97 123.01
C TYR A 9 -30.77 61.45 121.99
N ALA A 10 -29.83 62.33 122.36
CA ALA A 10 -28.74 62.72 121.47
C ALA A 10 -27.80 61.56 121.09
N ARG A 11 -27.55 60.61 122.01
CA ARG A 11 -26.75 59.41 121.72
C ARG A 11 -27.48 58.42 120.81
N TRP A 12 -28.78 58.24 120.99
CA TRP A 12 -29.60 57.40 120.09
C TRP A 12 -29.82 58.06 118.73
N ALA A 13 -29.94 59.38 118.65
CA ALA A 13 -30.02 60.12 117.39
C ALA A 13 -28.68 60.08 116.62
N ALA A 14 -27.55 60.21 117.32
CA ALA A 14 -26.23 60.05 116.70
C ALA A 14 -26.00 58.61 116.21
N ALA A 15 -26.41 57.60 116.99
CA ALA A 15 -26.34 56.21 116.57
C ALA A 15 -27.25 55.90 115.37
N ALA A 16 -28.48 56.43 115.35
CA ALA A 16 -29.40 56.30 114.22
C ALA A 16 -28.87 57.01 112.97
N ALA A 17 -28.28 58.20 113.11
CA ALA A 17 -27.64 58.93 112.01
C ALA A 17 -26.42 58.19 111.46
N LEU A 18 -25.60 57.57 112.32
CA LEU A 18 -24.47 56.72 111.92
C LEU A 18 -24.93 55.45 111.20
N LEU A 19 -26.04 54.85 111.65
CA LEU A 19 -26.59 53.65 111.03
C LEU A 19 -27.23 53.97 109.67
N LEU A 20 -27.86 55.14 109.54
CA LEU A 20 -28.36 55.69 108.26
C LEU A 20 -27.22 56.02 107.29
N THR A 21 -26.15 56.66 107.74
CA THR A 21 -25.00 56.94 106.87
C THR A 21 -24.28 55.66 106.45
N MET A 22 -24.16 54.67 107.35
CA MET A 22 -23.63 53.33 107.01
C MET A 22 -24.51 52.57 106.02
N THR A 23 -25.83 52.65 106.13
CA THR A 23 -26.74 52.00 105.16
C THR A 23 -26.74 52.73 103.81
N VAL A 24 -26.72 54.06 103.78
CA VAL A 24 -26.58 54.82 102.53
C VAL A 24 -25.22 54.57 101.87
N ALA A 25 -24.13 54.57 102.65
CA ALA A 25 -22.80 54.22 102.18
C ALA A 25 -22.73 52.77 101.70
N GLY A 26 -23.39 51.83 102.38
CA GLY A 26 -23.51 50.43 101.97
C GLY A 26 -24.30 50.25 100.67
N VAL A 27 -25.38 51.01 100.47
CA VAL A 27 -26.15 51.00 99.22
C VAL A 27 -25.36 51.63 98.08
N TYR A 28 -24.64 52.73 98.33
CA TYR A 28 -23.75 53.34 97.33
C TYR A 28 -22.55 52.46 97.00
N ALA A 29 -21.94 51.81 97.99
CA ALA A 29 -20.87 50.84 97.79
C ALA A 29 -21.38 49.61 97.03
N ARG A 30 -22.59 49.12 97.34
CA ARG A 30 -23.22 48.01 96.59
C ARG A 30 -23.57 48.41 95.16
N ARG A 31 -24.09 49.61 94.93
CA ARG A 31 -24.33 50.16 93.56
C ARG A 31 -23.02 50.38 92.81
N ALA A 32 -21.98 50.90 93.46
CA ALA A 32 -20.67 51.09 92.87
C ALA A 32 -20.00 49.73 92.56
N TRP A 33 -20.17 48.73 93.42
CA TRP A 33 -19.64 47.38 93.20
C TRP A 33 -20.43 46.65 92.12
N GLN A 34 -21.76 46.80 92.05
CA GLN A 34 -22.58 46.33 90.94
C GLN A 34 -22.21 47.03 89.63
N ALA A 35 -21.99 48.34 89.63
CA ALA A 35 -21.52 49.09 88.47
C ALA A 35 -20.10 48.70 88.04
N ALA A 36 -19.21 48.39 88.99
CA ALA A 36 -17.85 47.90 88.72
C ALA A 36 -17.84 46.45 88.20
N GLN A 37 -18.74 45.60 88.68
CA GLN A 37 -18.96 44.24 88.17
C GLN A 37 -19.53 44.27 86.74
N VAL A 38 -20.46 45.18 86.44
CA VAL A 38 -20.99 45.41 85.09
C VAL A 38 -19.91 46.00 84.17
N LYS A 39 -19.05 46.90 84.65
CA LYS A 39 -17.88 47.39 83.90
C LYS A 39 -16.81 46.31 83.64
N LYS A 40 -16.59 45.38 84.58
CA LYS A 40 -15.69 44.23 84.37
C LYS A 40 -16.23 43.19 83.37
N LYS A 41 -17.55 43.17 83.16
CA LYS A 41 -18.22 42.36 82.12
C LYS A 41 -18.58 43.16 80.86
N ALA A 42 -18.20 44.44 80.78
CA ALA A 42 -18.44 45.24 79.59
C ALA A 42 -17.49 44.81 78.47
N PRO A 43 -17.97 44.62 77.23
CA PRO A 43 -17.11 44.32 76.10
C PRO A 43 -16.09 45.46 75.90
N PRO A 44 -14.88 45.15 75.38
CA PRO A 44 -13.82 46.13 75.19
C PRO A 44 -14.29 47.33 74.36
N VAL A 45 -13.81 48.52 74.71
CA VAL A 45 -14.15 49.79 74.03
C VAL A 45 -13.79 49.68 72.56
N VAL A 46 -14.81 49.79 71.71
CA VAL A 46 -14.69 49.81 70.26
C VAL A 46 -13.84 51.03 69.85
N PRO A 47 -12.77 50.87 69.05
CA PRO A 47 -11.95 52.00 68.59
C PRO A 47 -12.83 53.07 67.91
N PRO A 48 -12.50 54.38 68.00
CA PRO A 48 -13.36 55.47 67.52
C PRO A 48 -13.70 55.39 66.01
N THR A 49 -12.92 54.65 65.23
CA THR A 49 -13.09 54.35 63.80
C THR A 49 -14.08 53.23 63.47
N VAL A 50 -14.46 52.39 64.43
CA VAL A 50 -15.34 51.22 64.23
C VAL A 50 -16.77 51.57 64.63
N GLN A 51 -17.73 51.28 63.75
CA GLN A 51 -19.17 51.51 63.94
C GLN A 51 -19.84 50.32 64.64
N GLN A 52 -19.55 49.11 64.18
CA GLN A 52 -20.14 47.87 64.69
C GLN A 52 -19.16 46.71 64.52
N ARG A 53 -19.13 45.79 65.50
CA ARG A 53 -18.36 44.54 65.42
C ARG A 53 -19.29 43.37 65.71
N SER A 54 -19.43 42.43 64.78
CA SER A 54 -20.24 41.21 64.94
C SER A 54 -19.35 39.97 65.06
N ALA A 55 -19.84 38.98 65.84
CA ALA A 55 -19.15 37.72 66.07
C ALA A 55 -19.32 36.69 64.95
N GLU A 56 -20.22 36.94 63.99
CA GLU A 56 -20.41 36.12 62.80
C GLU A 56 -21.01 37.00 61.71
N PHE A 57 -20.63 36.74 60.46
CA PHE A 57 -21.25 37.33 59.27
C PHE A 57 -21.60 36.20 58.32
N SER A 58 -22.84 36.17 57.84
CA SER A 58 -23.31 35.15 56.90
C SER A 58 -24.28 35.77 55.91
N PHE A 59 -24.07 35.48 54.63
CA PHE A 59 -24.92 35.90 53.54
C PHE A 59 -25.11 34.75 52.54
N SER A 60 -26.33 34.51 52.08
CA SER A 60 -26.63 33.51 51.07
C SER A 60 -27.40 34.13 49.90
N LYS A 61 -26.99 33.81 48.67
CA LYS A 61 -27.76 34.12 47.46
C LYS A 61 -28.65 32.93 47.13
N VAL A 62 -29.96 33.17 47.01
CA VAL A 62 -30.96 32.13 46.71
C VAL A 62 -31.66 32.45 45.38
N GLU A 63 -31.84 31.43 44.54
CA GLU A 63 -32.62 31.48 43.28
C GLU A 63 -33.56 30.28 43.24
N LYS A 64 -34.88 30.51 43.10
CA LYS A 64 -35.92 29.46 43.01
C LYS A 64 -35.77 28.35 44.08
N ASP A 65 -35.74 28.75 45.35
CA ASP A 65 -35.58 27.90 46.54
C ASP A 65 -34.26 27.14 46.66
N ARG A 66 -33.24 27.48 45.86
CA ARG A 66 -31.89 26.90 45.96
C ARG A 66 -30.84 27.95 46.30
N THR A 67 -30.05 27.67 47.32
CA THR A 67 -28.87 28.48 47.67
C THR A 67 -27.78 28.27 46.64
N LEU A 68 -27.41 29.34 45.93
CA LEU A 68 -26.38 29.30 44.90
C LEU A 68 -24.98 29.37 45.51
N PHE A 69 -24.80 30.26 46.47
CA PHE A 69 -23.59 30.39 47.28
C PHE A 69 -23.88 31.03 48.64
N THR A 70 -23.00 30.79 49.60
CA THR A 70 -23.01 31.37 50.94
C THR A 70 -21.63 31.95 51.26
N VAL A 71 -21.58 33.21 51.65
CA VAL A 71 -20.40 33.89 52.21
C VAL A 71 -20.51 33.87 53.73
N ARG A 72 -19.51 33.34 54.42
CA ARG A 72 -19.39 33.33 55.89
C ARG A 72 -18.09 33.98 56.31
N ALA A 73 -18.09 34.68 57.43
CA ALA A 73 -16.89 35.15 58.08
C ALA A 73 -17.01 34.97 59.60
N SER A 74 -15.92 34.58 60.24
CA SER A 74 -15.86 34.42 61.70
C SER A 74 -15.99 35.75 62.45
N ARG A 75 -15.78 36.88 61.77
CA ARG A 75 -15.94 38.21 62.34
C ARG A 75 -16.18 39.24 61.25
N ALA A 76 -16.99 40.25 61.56
CA ALA A 76 -17.11 41.45 60.72
C ALA A 76 -16.92 42.71 61.57
N THR A 77 -16.13 43.65 61.06
CA THR A 77 -15.87 44.96 61.66
C THR A 77 -16.27 46.04 60.65
N GLU A 78 -17.36 46.74 60.93
CA GLU A 78 -17.87 47.85 60.11
C GLU A 78 -17.19 49.16 60.53
N PHE A 79 -16.62 49.89 59.58
CA PHE A 79 -15.98 51.19 59.83
C PHE A 79 -16.93 52.36 59.52
N LYS A 80 -16.83 53.44 60.31
CA LYS A 80 -17.69 54.63 60.16
C LYS A 80 -17.46 55.39 58.85
N GLU A 81 -16.27 55.27 58.25
CA GLU A 81 -15.90 55.94 57.00
C GLU A 81 -15.86 54.95 55.82
N GLY A 82 -16.46 55.35 54.69
CA GLY A 82 -16.27 54.69 53.39
C GLY A 82 -17.12 53.44 53.13
N SER A 83 -18.10 53.10 53.98
CA SER A 83 -18.95 51.90 53.84
C SER A 83 -18.15 50.59 53.66
N ARG A 84 -17.04 50.47 54.42
CA ARG A 84 -16.12 49.34 54.37
C ARG A 84 -16.30 48.45 55.59
N ASN A 85 -16.39 47.14 55.37
CA ASN A 85 -16.39 46.13 56.42
C ASN A 85 -15.16 45.25 56.27
N LEU A 86 -14.39 45.07 57.35
CA LEU A 86 -13.35 44.05 57.41
C LEU A 86 -13.96 42.73 57.86
N LEU A 87 -13.87 41.71 57.01
CA LEU A 87 -14.29 40.34 57.27
C LEU A 87 -13.06 39.49 57.60
N GLU A 88 -13.09 38.73 58.69
CA GLU A 88 -11.99 37.84 59.13
C GLU A 88 -12.38 36.36 58.98
N ASP A 89 -11.46 35.52 58.51
CA ASP A 89 -11.63 34.10 58.21
C ASP A 89 -12.85 33.84 57.32
N VAL A 90 -12.73 34.23 56.05
CA VAL A 90 -13.83 34.29 55.10
C VAL A 90 -13.90 32.99 54.30
N TRP A 91 -15.10 32.41 54.26
CA TRP A 91 -15.46 31.24 53.47
C TRP A 91 -16.56 31.62 52.47
N ILE A 92 -16.35 31.35 51.20
CA ILE A 92 -17.39 31.44 50.16
C ILE A 92 -17.64 30.03 49.64
N THR A 93 -18.75 29.42 50.07
CA THR A 93 -19.16 28.08 49.64
C THR A 93 -20.18 28.18 48.51
N ILE A 94 -19.94 27.51 47.40
CA ILE A 94 -20.73 27.61 46.17
C ILE A 94 -21.32 26.23 45.85
N TYR A 95 -22.65 26.18 45.70
CA TYR A 95 -23.42 24.97 45.45
C TYR A 95 -23.89 24.85 43.99
N GLY A 96 -23.95 25.98 43.29
CA GLY A 96 -24.46 26.05 41.92
C GLY A 96 -25.97 25.86 41.82
N ARG A 97 -26.50 25.91 40.59
CA ARG A 97 -27.95 25.77 40.34
C ARG A 97 -28.48 24.35 40.59
N THR A 98 -27.64 23.34 40.34
CA THR A 98 -28.02 21.93 40.54
C THR A 98 -27.84 21.45 41.98
N GLY A 99 -27.03 22.15 42.79
CA GLY A 99 -26.67 21.73 44.15
C GLY A 99 -25.63 20.60 44.18
N GLU A 100 -25.04 20.25 43.04
CA GLU A 100 -24.08 19.14 42.91
C GLU A 100 -22.63 19.58 43.15
N ARG A 101 -22.39 20.88 43.35
CA ARG A 101 -21.06 21.44 43.64
C ARG A 101 -20.91 21.74 45.13
N LEU A 102 -19.67 21.69 45.61
CA LEU A 102 -19.31 22.23 46.92
C LEU A 102 -17.96 22.93 46.79
N ASP A 103 -17.94 24.07 46.11
CA ASP A 103 -16.69 24.79 45.91
C ASP A 103 -16.46 25.77 47.05
N ASN A 104 -15.26 25.77 47.62
CA ASN A 104 -14.91 26.63 48.74
C ASN A 104 -13.82 27.62 48.32
N ILE A 105 -14.04 28.90 48.60
CA ILE A 105 -13.01 29.94 48.54
C ILE A 105 -12.72 30.35 49.98
N HIS A 106 -11.50 30.16 50.44
CA HIS A 106 -11.07 30.44 51.81
C HIS A 106 -9.91 31.44 51.85
N THR A 107 -9.99 32.38 52.78
CA THR A 107 -8.94 33.38 53.00
C THR A 107 -9.02 33.97 54.40
N SER A 108 -7.89 34.51 54.89
CA SER A 108 -7.78 35.02 56.26
C SER A 108 -8.52 36.33 56.49
N ALA A 109 -8.61 37.22 55.49
CA ALA A 109 -9.30 38.50 55.62
C ALA A 109 -9.72 39.09 54.26
N CYS A 110 -10.87 39.77 54.24
CA CYS A 110 -11.34 40.53 53.08
C CYS A 110 -11.94 41.88 53.48
N GLU A 111 -11.86 42.86 52.60
CA GLU A 111 -12.61 44.11 52.68
C GLU A 111 -13.90 44.00 51.85
N TYR A 112 -15.04 44.27 52.47
CA TYR A 112 -16.34 44.35 51.79
C TYR A 112 -16.75 45.81 51.64
N THR A 113 -17.07 46.23 50.41
CA THR A 113 -17.66 47.53 50.09
C THR A 113 -19.11 47.32 49.69
N SER A 114 -20.03 48.15 50.21
CA SER A 114 -21.47 48.01 49.92
C SER A 114 -21.93 48.70 48.63
N ASN A 115 -21.11 49.57 48.03
CA ASN A 115 -21.40 50.22 46.76
C ASN A 115 -20.10 50.52 45.96
N PRO A 116 -19.75 49.73 44.93
CA PRO A 116 -20.43 48.51 44.48
C PRO A 116 -20.27 47.36 45.49
N GLU A 117 -21.22 46.42 45.51
CA GLU A 117 -21.24 45.25 46.40
C GLU A 117 -20.14 44.24 46.06
N ARG A 118 -18.91 44.54 46.50
CA ARG A 118 -17.71 43.77 46.18
C ARG A 118 -16.92 43.42 47.44
N ILE A 119 -16.47 42.18 47.49
CA ILE A 119 -15.52 41.67 48.49
C ILE A 119 -14.14 41.64 47.83
N LEU A 120 -13.13 42.21 48.46
CA LEU A 120 -11.74 42.19 47.99
C LEU A 120 -10.87 41.51 49.06
N CYS A 121 -10.27 40.38 48.70
CA CYS A 121 -9.43 39.58 49.59
C CYS A 121 -7.97 39.72 49.16
N ALA A 122 -7.24 40.64 49.78
CA ALA A 122 -5.87 40.99 49.40
C ALA A 122 -4.85 39.87 49.72
N GLY A 123 -5.11 39.06 50.74
CA GLY A 123 -4.21 37.99 51.22
C GLY A 123 -4.14 36.76 50.32
N GLU A 124 -3.53 35.69 50.84
CA GLU A 124 -3.56 34.37 50.20
C GLU A 124 -5.00 33.83 50.18
N VAL A 125 -5.39 33.30 49.04
CA VAL A 125 -6.72 32.73 48.79
C VAL A 125 -6.55 31.30 48.30
N HIS A 126 -7.20 30.38 49.01
CA HIS A 126 -7.31 28.98 48.63
C HIS A 126 -8.68 28.76 48.00
N MET A 127 -8.73 28.03 46.89
CA MET A 127 -9.98 27.59 46.28
C MET A 127 -9.96 26.07 46.13
N ASP A 128 -10.95 25.40 46.70
CA ASP A 128 -11.14 23.97 46.56
C ASP A 128 -12.40 23.72 45.73
N LEU A 129 -12.22 23.02 44.63
CA LEU A 129 -13.25 22.76 43.64
C LEU A 129 -13.60 21.27 43.66
N GLU A 130 -14.71 20.92 44.28
CA GLU A 130 -15.16 19.53 44.45
C GLU A 130 -16.65 19.35 44.22
N SER A 131 -17.08 18.09 44.04
CA SER A 131 -18.51 17.77 43.96
C SER A 131 -19.10 17.61 45.37
N ALA A 132 -20.39 17.89 45.51
CA ALA A 132 -21.10 17.67 46.77
C ALA A 132 -21.16 16.18 47.17
N GLU A 133 -20.97 15.26 46.22
CA GLU A 133 -20.86 13.83 46.51
C GLU A 133 -19.49 13.47 47.08
N ASP A 134 -18.40 13.90 46.43
CA ASP A 134 -17.03 13.61 46.88
C ASP A 134 -16.75 14.26 48.25
N ALA A 135 -17.28 15.46 48.49
CA ALA A 135 -17.21 16.12 49.79
C ALA A 135 -17.91 15.33 50.91
N ARG A 136 -19.04 14.69 50.60
CA ARG A 136 -19.76 13.81 51.55
C ARG A 136 -18.97 12.55 51.89
N GLN A 137 -18.09 12.11 50.99
CA GLN A 137 -17.25 10.93 51.21
C GLN A 137 -16.04 11.23 52.12
N HIS A 138 -15.65 12.50 52.29
CA HIS A 138 -14.52 12.91 53.15
C HIS A 138 -14.85 14.11 54.07
N PRO A 139 -15.81 13.98 55.01
CA PRO A 139 -16.42 15.12 55.69
C PRO A 139 -15.54 15.89 56.72
N SER A 140 -14.25 15.59 56.89
CA SER A 140 -13.50 16.11 58.06
C SER A 140 -11.96 16.28 57.95
N GLN A 141 -11.36 16.39 56.77
CA GLN A 141 -9.90 16.62 56.68
C GLN A 141 -9.56 18.04 56.18
N ALA A 142 -8.51 18.61 56.79
CA ALA A 142 -7.97 19.91 56.41
C ALA A 142 -7.48 19.92 54.96
N PRO A 143 -7.43 21.09 54.28
CA PRO A 143 -7.01 21.19 52.89
C PRO A 143 -5.62 20.56 52.69
N GLY A 144 -5.53 19.50 51.86
CA GLY A 144 -4.27 19.03 51.29
C GLY A 144 -3.74 17.63 51.69
N GLU A 145 -4.43 16.83 52.50
CA GLU A 145 -3.86 15.54 53.00
C GLU A 145 -4.40 14.25 52.36
N ASN A 146 -5.42 14.29 51.50
CA ASN A 146 -5.96 13.06 50.89
C ASN A 146 -5.67 12.96 49.37
N PRO A 147 -4.68 12.16 48.95
CA PRO A 147 -4.34 11.96 47.53
C PRO A 147 -5.42 11.22 46.71
N LEU A 148 -6.49 10.73 47.34
CA LEU A 148 -7.66 10.14 46.67
C LEU A 148 -8.79 11.14 46.42
N ALA A 149 -8.71 12.36 46.96
CA ALA A 149 -9.79 13.33 46.84
C ALA A 149 -9.85 13.90 45.41
N ARG A 150 -11.02 13.79 44.75
CA ARG A 150 -11.28 14.35 43.41
C ARG A 150 -11.50 15.86 43.47
N VAL A 151 -10.53 16.56 44.06
CA VAL A 151 -10.56 17.99 44.35
C VAL A 151 -9.54 18.70 43.48
N ILE A 152 -9.91 19.86 42.94
CA ILE A 152 -8.95 20.77 42.30
C ILE A 152 -8.65 21.89 43.28
N HIS A 153 -7.39 21.97 43.69
CA HIS A 153 -6.89 22.99 44.61
C HIS A 153 -6.29 24.14 43.81
N LEU A 154 -6.67 25.37 44.12
CA LEU A 154 -6.07 26.57 43.55
C LEU A 154 -5.59 27.50 44.65
N ARG A 155 -4.47 28.15 44.39
CA ARG A 155 -3.82 29.09 45.32
C ARG A 155 -3.45 30.35 44.58
N THR A 156 -3.90 31.49 45.08
CA THR A 156 -3.67 32.80 44.47
C THR A 156 -3.77 33.90 45.53
N SER A 157 -3.78 35.16 45.12
CA SER A 157 -3.96 36.32 45.98
C SER A 157 -4.81 37.39 45.29
N ASN A 158 -5.20 38.41 46.06
CA ASN A 158 -5.92 39.58 45.56
C ASN A 158 -7.21 39.22 44.78
N VAL A 159 -8.05 38.37 45.36
CA VAL A 159 -9.30 37.93 44.72
C VAL A 159 -10.40 38.93 45.02
N SER A 160 -11.02 39.45 43.98
CA SER A 160 -12.29 40.17 44.06
C SER A 160 -13.46 39.20 43.88
N PHE A 161 -14.49 39.30 44.69
CA PHE A 161 -15.74 38.56 44.56
C PHE A 161 -16.91 39.54 44.49
N ASP A 162 -17.66 39.50 43.40
CA ASP A 162 -18.82 40.34 43.17
C ASP A 162 -20.09 39.61 43.64
N ARG A 163 -20.79 40.22 44.60
CA ARG A 163 -21.92 39.56 45.28
C ARG A 163 -23.16 39.42 44.38
N GLU A 164 -23.33 40.31 43.42
CA GLU A 164 -24.50 40.32 42.55
C GLU A 164 -24.37 39.27 41.45
N SER A 165 -23.24 39.28 40.76
CA SER A 165 -22.94 38.37 39.64
C SER A 165 -22.40 37.01 40.09
N GLY A 166 -21.88 36.90 41.31
CA GLY A 166 -21.22 35.71 41.81
C GLY A 166 -19.90 35.41 41.10
N GLU A 167 -19.23 36.42 40.54
CA GLU A 167 -17.94 36.26 39.88
C GLU A 167 -16.77 36.51 40.84
N ALA A 168 -15.85 35.56 40.92
CA ALA A 168 -14.54 35.75 41.54
C ALA A 168 -13.50 36.06 40.45
N ARG A 169 -12.62 37.05 40.66
CA ARG A 169 -11.57 37.44 39.70
C ARG A 169 -10.28 37.88 40.38
N THR A 170 -9.14 37.50 39.80
CA THR A 170 -7.80 37.98 40.14
C THR A 170 -6.95 38.07 38.87
N ASP A 171 -5.98 38.97 38.85
CA ASP A 171 -4.95 39.09 37.82
C ASP A 171 -3.58 38.57 38.27
N GLN A 172 -3.48 38.09 39.51
CA GLN A 172 -2.25 37.60 40.14
C GLN A 172 -1.87 36.19 39.66
N PRO A 173 -0.63 35.73 39.91
CA PRO A 173 -0.23 34.36 39.68
C PRO A 173 -1.14 33.36 40.41
N VAL A 174 -1.42 32.24 39.75
CA VAL A 174 -2.26 31.15 40.27
C VAL A 174 -1.47 29.86 40.15
N ILE A 175 -1.44 29.08 41.22
CA ILE A 175 -0.95 27.70 41.21
C ILE A 175 -2.17 26.80 41.40
N PHE A 176 -2.29 25.76 40.58
CA PHE A 176 -3.39 24.80 40.69
C PHE A 176 -2.87 23.36 40.70
N ARG A 177 -3.56 22.49 41.43
CA ARG A 177 -3.25 21.06 41.57
C ARG A 177 -4.53 20.25 41.44
N PHE A 178 -4.44 19.09 40.82
CA PHE A 178 -5.52 18.13 40.65
C PHE A 178 -4.94 16.71 40.73
N PRO A 179 -5.76 15.65 40.83
CA PRO A 179 -5.27 14.30 41.14
C PRO A 179 -4.17 13.77 40.20
N TYR A 180 -4.15 14.24 38.95
CA TYR A 180 -3.22 13.76 37.91
C TYR A 180 -2.31 14.87 37.36
N GLY A 181 -2.11 15.95 38.09
CA GLY A 181 -1.19 17.00 37.63
C GLY A 181 -1.22 18.28 38.44
N GLU A 182 -0.35 19.20 38.03
CA GLU A 182 -0.26 20.53 38.59
C GLU A 182 0.07 21.55 37.50
N GLY A 183 -0.15 22.82 37.80
CA GLY A 183 0.17 23.88 36.87
C GLY A 183 0.15 25.26 37.48
N ARG A 184 0.47 26.23 36.64
CA ARG A 184 0.54 27.65 36.96
C ARG A 184 -0.01 28.49 35.82
N CYS A 185 -0.51 29.67 36.15
CA CYS A 185 -0.94 30.67 35.17
C CYS A 185 -0.96 32.08 35.78
N THR A 186 -1.29 33.07 34.95
CA THR A 186 -1.48 34.46 35.38
C THR A 186 -2.95 34.86 35.24
N GLY A 187 -3.59 35.11 36.39
CA GLY A 187 -4.98 35.53 36.49
C GLY A 187 -6.00 34.38 36.41
N LEU A 188 -7.12 34.57 37.12
CA LEU A 188 -8.23 33.63 37.20
C LEU A 188 -9.56 34.37 37.24
N SER A 189 -10.57 33.80 36.61
CA SER A 189 -11.97 34.18 36.76
C SER A 189 -12.81 32.94 37.03
N TYR A 190 -13.64 32.98 38.07
CA TYR A 190 -14.57 31.91 38.40
C TYR A 190 -16.01 32.44 38.44
N SER A 191 -16.87 31.90 37.58
CA SER A 191 -18.32 32.18 37.61
C SER A 191 -19.02 31.12 38.44
N SER A 192 -19.40 31.48 39.67
CA SER A 192 -20.13 30.57 40.57
C SER A 192 -21.46 30.10 39.98
N LEU A 193 -22.15 30.97 39.22
CA LEU A 193 -23.43 30.68 38.58
C LEU A 193 -23.29 29.67 37.44
N GLN A 194 -22.30 29.86 36.57
CA GLN A 194 -22.10 29.03 35.38
C GLN A 194 -21.24 27.79 35.65
N GLY A 195 -20.56 27.72 36.80
CA GLY A 195 -19.62 26.63 37.09
C GLY A 195 -18.42 26.64 36.14
N VAL A 196 -17.95 27.82 35.76
CA VAL A 196 -16.86 27.98 34.77
C VAL A 196 -15.66 28.66 35.41
N VAL A 197 -14.52 27.96 35.42
CA VAL A 197 -13.22 28.50 35.82
C VAL A 197 -12.44 28.85 34.57
N ARG A 198 -11.86 30.05 34.52
CA ARG A 198 -11.00 30.51 33.43
C ARG A 198 -9.65 30.92 33.97
N LEU A 199 -8.60 30.28 33.50
CA LEU A 199 -7.21 30.70 33.66
C LEU A 199 -6.86 31.62 32.49
N LEU A 200 -6.44 32.85 32.78
CA LEU A 200 -6.52 33.93 31.80
C LEU A 200 -5.33 33.96 30.83
N ARG A 201 -4.11 33.72 31.32
CA ARG A 201 -2.85 33.87 30.56
C ARG A 201 -1.79 32.88 31.02
N ASP A 202 -0.85 32.57 30.13
CA ASP A 202 0.40 31.84 30.42
C ASP A 202 0.19 30.52 31.16
N VAL A 203 -0.77 29.72 30.69
CA VAL A 203 -1.08 28.44 31.31
C VAL A 203 0.04 27.44 31.01
N ASP A 204 0.62 26.88 32.05
CA ASP A 204 1.69 25.87 32.01
C ASP A 204 1.32 24.76 32.99
N LEU A 205 1.08 23.55 32.49
CA LEU A 205 0.63 22.41 33.29
C LEU A 205 1.43 21.15 32.99
N THR A 206 1.65 20.33 34.01
CA THR A 206 2.34 19.05 33.95
C THR A 206 1.36 17.95 34.36
N LEU A 207 1.14 17.00 33.44
CA LEU A 207 0.30 15.82 33.65
C LEU A 207 1.15 14.64 34.09
N ALA A 208 0.73 13.98 35.16
CA ALA A 208 1.31 12.73 35.61
C ALA A 208 1.14 11.64 34.52
N PRO A 209 2.11 10.73 34.39
CA PRO A 209 1.97 9.61 33.48
C PRO A 209 0.79 8.71 33.90
N PRO A 210 0.14 8.02 32.93
CA PRO A 210 -0.85 7.00 33.27
C PRO A 210 -0.22 5.99 34.24
N ALA A 211 -0.96 5.64 35.30
CA ALA A 211 -0.54 4.56 36.18
C ALA A 211 -0.39 3.31 35.31
N GLY A 212 0.80 2.72 35.27
CA GLY A 212 0.99 1.43 34.62
C GLY A 212 0.03 0.40 35.24
N PRO A 213 -0.30 -0.69 34.54
CA PRO A 213 -1.10 -1.75 35.13
C PRO A 213 -0.47 -2.14 36.47
N GLU A 214 -1.29 -2.18 37.54
CA GLU A 214 -0.82 -2.48 38.89
C GLU A 214 0.11 -3.72 38.89
N PRO A 215 1.13 -3.76 39.78
CA PRO A 215 1.99 -4.92 39.90
C PRO A 215 1.14 -6.18 40.08
N ALA A 216 1.49 -7.22 39.32
CA ALA A 216 0.79 -8.48 39.13
C ALA A 216 0.65 -9.36 40.40
N THR A 217 0.05 -8.85 41.46
CA THR A 217 -0.37 -9.64 42.63
C THR A 217 -1.82 -10.11 42.51
N ALA A 218 -2.68 -9.42 41.76
CA ALA A 218 -4.09 -9.81 41.59
C ALA A 218 -4.37 -10.80 40.42
N VAL A 219 -3.49 -10.90 39.42
CA VAL A 219 -3.71 -11.76 38.21
C VAL A 219 -3.13 -13.18 38.33
N ARG A 220 -2.45 -13.51 39.44
CA ARG A 220 -1.87 -14.85 39.67
C ARG A 220 -2.91 -15.98 39.70
N ALA A 221 -4.21 -15.69 39.83
CA ALA A 221 -5.25 -16.70 39.97
C ALA A 221 -5.87 -17.21 38.65
N ALA A 222 -5.65 -16.54 37.50
CA ALA A 222 -6.45 -16.81 36.29
C ALA A 222 -5.70 -17.42 35.09
N ASN A 223 -4.38 -17.28 34.96
CA ASN A 223 -3.67 -17.91 33.83
C ASN A 223 -2.14 -18.01 34.04
N PRO A 224 -1.56 -19.20 34.28
CA PRO A 224 -0.13 -19.37 34.57
C PRO A 224 0.79 -19.30 33.34
N SER A 225 0.26 -19.11 32.12
CA SER A 225 1.03 -19.14 30.86
C SER A 225 1.42 -17.77 30.28
N ARG A 226 1.05 -16.65 30.90
CA ARG A 226 1.42 -15.30 30.44
C ARG A 226 2.51 -14.72 31.33
N SER A 227 3.73 -14.64 30.82
CA SER A 227 4.82 -13.90 31.46
C SER A 227 4.36 -12.46 31.75
N PRO A 228 4.63 -11.89 32.94
CA PRO A 228 4.20 -10.54 33.27
C PRO A 228 4.88 -9.56 32.32
N ALA A 229 4.08 -8.86 31.51
CA ALA A 229 4.55 -7.71 30.75
C ALA A 229 5.10 -6.69 31.75
N LYS A 230 6.38 -6.33 31.62
CA LYS A 230 6.98 -5.25 32.42
C LYS A 230 6.22 -3.96 32.10
N SER A 231 5.44 -3.45 33.06
CA SER A 231 4.83 -2.12 32.97
C SER A 231 5.95 -1.08 32.78
N PHE A 232 5.94 -0.36 31.65
CA PHE A 232 6.91 0.70 31.40
C PHE A 232 6.41 1.99 32.06
N PRO A 233 7.25 2.70 32.85
CA PRO A 233 6.85 3.97 33.44
C PRO A 233 6.55 4.98 32.32
N GLY A 234 5.34 5.53 32.32
CA GLY A 234 4.96 6.58 31.37
C GLY A 234 5.81 7.83 31.56
N THR A 235 5.98 8.62 30.50
CA THR A 235 6.62 9.95 30.59
C THR A 235 5.56 11.00 30.92
N PRO A 236 5.82 11.94 31.85
CA PRO A 236 4.93 13.08 32.09
C PRO A 236 4.68 13.87 30.80
N ALA A 237 3.52 14.49 30.69
CA ALA A 237 3.18 15.36 29.57
C ALA A 237 3.12 16.82 30.04
N ASN A 238 3.88 17.70 29.39
CA ASN A 238 3.84 19.14 29.66
C ASN A 238 2.93 19.80 28.63
N VAL A 239 2.02 20.66 29.06
CA VAL A 239 1.09 21.35 28.17
C VAL A 239 1.12 22.84 28.49
N THR A 240 1.32 23.66 27.46
CA THR A 240 1.20 25.11 27.54
C THR A 240 0.01 25.59 26.70
N ALA A 241 -0.66 26.63 27.17
CA ALA A 241 -1.79 27.24 26.49
C ALA A 241 -1.86 28.76 26.73
N GLY A 242 -2.47 29.50 25.80
CA GLY A 242 -2.73 30.93 25.99
C GLY A 242 -3.75 31.19 27.09
N SER A 243 -4.77 30.33 27.20
CA SER A 243 -5.75 30.34 28.31
C SER A 243 -6.40 28.97 28.46
N LEU A 244 -7.05 28.73 29.60
CA LEU A 244 -7.77 27.49 29.91
C LEU A 244 -9.16 27.81 30.44
N GLU A 245 -10.20 27.17 29.91
CA GLU A 245 -11.55 27.17 30.46
C GLU A 245 -11.90 25.76 30.97
N TYR A 246 -12.29 25.64 32.23
CA TYR A 246 -12.81 24.41 32.80
C TYR A 246 -14.28 24.58 33.17
N ARG A 247 -15.14 23.81 32.50
CA ARG A 247 -16.58 23.73 32.78
C ARG A 247 -16.85 22.58 33.73
N ARG A 248 -17.19 22.91 34.98
CA ARG A 248 -17.38 21.97 36.07
C ARG A 248 -18.49 20.97 35.78
N ASP A 249 -19.65 21.49 35.37
CA ASP A 249 -20.87 20.69 35.22
C ASP A 249 -20.74 19.65 34.09
N THR A 250 -19.96 19.95 33.03
CA THR A 250 -19.74 19.03 31.90
C THR A 250 -18.40 18.31 31.97
N ARG A 251 -17.52 18.66 32.92
CA ARG A 251 -16.13 18.16 33.03
C ARG A 251 -15.32 18.31 31.73
N ILE A 252 -15.50 19.46 31.06
CA ILE A 252 -14.79 19.77 29.82
C ILE A 252 -13.73 20.83 30.11
N VAL A 253 -12.48 20.52 29.78
CA VAL A 253 -11.36 21.47 29.77
C VAL A 253 -11.13 21.92 28.33
N ARG A 254 -11.03 23.23 28.09
CA ARG A 254 -10.67 23.81 26.79
C ARG A 254 -9.43 24.67 26.93
N LEU A 255 -8.36 24.27 26.25
CA LEU A 255 -7.13 25.03 26.11
C LEU A 255 -7.20 25.82 24.80
N LEU A 256 -6.94 27.12 24.86
CA LEU A 256 -7.02 28.02 23.72
C LEU A 256 -5.62 28.46 23.27
N ALA A 257 -5.52 28.79 21.98
CA ALA A 257 -4.25 29.10 21.30
C ALA A 257 -3.36 30.11 22.05
N PRO A 258 -2.02 29.95 21.94
CA PRO A 258 -1.33 28.81 21.31
C PRO A 258 -1.34 27.59 22.24
N VAL A 259 -1.69 26.39 21.73
CA VAL A 259 -1.62 25.15 22.53
C VAL A 259 -0.42 24.31 22.08
N HIS A 260 0.43 23.93 23.03
CA HIS A 260 1.56 23.04 22.79
C HIS A 260 1.61 21.98 23.89
N ALA A 261 1.46 20.71 23.53
CA ALA A 261 1.63 19.57 24.43
C ALA A 261 2.89 18.78 24.03
N ARG A 262 3.75 18.44 24.99
CA ARG A 262 4.95 17.64 24.77
C ARG A 262 5.00 16.46 25.74
N GLN A 263 5.18 15.26 25.20
CA GLN A 263 5.37 14.04 25.97
C GLN A 263 6.54 13.24 25.40
N GLY A 264 7.67 13.23 26.11
CA GLY A 264 8.90 12.59 25.62
C GLY A 264 9.39 13.20 24.31
N HIS A 265 9.31 12.43 23.21
CA HIS A 265 9.72 12.82 21.86
C HIS A 265 8.53 13.16 20.94
N ARG A 266 7.33 13.25 21.51
CA ARG A 266 6.09 13.57 20.80
C ARG A 266 5.65 14.98 21.19
N GLU A 267 5.24 15.75 20.21
CA GLU A 267 4.74 17.12 20.35
C GLU A 267 3.43 17.28 19.60
N LEU A 268 2.46 17.97 20.19
CA LEU A 268 1.19 18.33 19.58
C LEU A 268 1.04 19.84 19.63
N LEU A 269 0.90 20.46 18.46
CA LEU A 269 0.58 21.88 18.30
C LEU A 269 -0.86 22.00 17.82
N ALA A 270 -1.64 22.91 18.41
CA ALA A 270 -3.02 23.16 18.00
C ALA A 270 -3.47 24.59 18.33
N GLY A 271 -4.52 25.05 17.64
CA GLY A 271 -5.17 26.31 17.99
C GLY A 271 -6.24 26.16 19.10
N GLU A 272 -6.79 24.96 19.27
CA GLU A 272 -7.66 24.64 20.40
C GLU A 272 -7.51 23.15 20.74
N LEU A 273 -7.53 22.84 22.04
CA LEU A 273 -7.56 21.47 22.54
C LEU A 273 -8.65 21.34 23.60
N ALA A 274 -9.66 20.52 23.33
CA ALA A 274 -10.71 20.18 24.28
C ALA A 274 -10.49 18.79 24.85
N LEU A 275 -10.62 18.64 26.17
CA LEU A 275 -10.52 17.38 26.90
C LEU A 275 -11.85 17.15 27.62
N GLU A 276 -12.50 16.04 27.31
CA GLU A 276 -13.63 15.50 28.07
C GLU A 276 -13.07 14.59 29.16
N LEU A 277 -13.37 14.90 30.42
CA LEU A 277 -12.92 14.13 31.57
C LEU A 277 -14.03 13.20 32.10
N ASP A 278 -13.64 12.07 32.69
CA ASP A 278 -14.55 11.20 33.43
C ASP A 278 -14.80 11.69 34.87
N ALA A 279 -15.48 10.87 35.69
CA ALA A 279 -15.77 11.21 37.08
C ALA A 279 -14.53 11.28 37.97
N ASP A 280 -13.47 10.56 37.62
CA ASP A 280 -12.20 10.58 38.34
C ASP A 280 -11.29 11.71 37.87
N LEU A 281 -11.74 12.57 36.96
CA LEU A 281 -10.95 13.62 36.29
C LEU A 281 -9.87 13.07 35.34
N ARG A 282 -10.06 11.85 34.81
CA ARG A 282 -9.19 11.27 33.78
C ARG A 282 -9.69 11.64 32.39
N ALA A 283 -8.76 11.85 31.46
CA ALA A 283 -9.12 12.12 30.07
C ALA A 283 -9.81 10.90 29.45
N ARG A 284 -10.97 11.11 28.83
CA ARG A 284 -11.70 10.10 28.05
C ARG A 284 -11.60 10.37 26.56
N ARG A 285 -11.67 11.64 26.17
CA ARG A 285 -11.62 12.08 24.78
C ARG A 285 -10.90 13.41 24.69
N MET A 286 -9.95 13.49 23.77
CA MET A 286 -9.27 14.73 23.40
C MET A 286 -9.68 15.10 21.98
N VAL A 287 -9.94 16.37 21.74
CA VAL A 287 -10.23 16.93 20.41
C VAL A 287 -9.31 18.13 20.18
N ALA A 288 -8.38 18.01 19.24
CA ALA A 288 -7.52 19.10 18.78
C ALA A 288 -8.07 19.66 17.46
N ARG A 289 -8.22 20.97 17.37
CA ARG A 289 -8.79 21.68 16.21
C ARG A 289 -8.02 22.93 15.87
N ARG A 290 -8.32 23.47 14.70
CA ARG A 290 -7.99 24.87 14.39
C ARG A 290 -8.73 25.78 15.36
N GLY A 291 -8.00 26.69 16.01
CA GLY A 291 -8.59 27.69 16.92
C GLY A 291 -9.49 28.68 16.19
N ALA A 292 -10.44 29.28 16.91
CA ALA A 292 -11.30 30.32 16.37
C ALA A 292 -10.47 31.60 16.06
N LYS A 293 -10.70 32.18 14.87
CA LYS A 293 -10.01 33.34 14.23
C LYS A 293 -8.79 32.98 13.38
N GLY A 294 -8.71 33.58 12.19
CA GLY A 294 -7.86 33.24 11.02
C GLY A 294 -6.35 33.10 11.18
N ALA A 295 -5.82 33.09 12.41
CA ALA A 295 -4.44 32.76 12.78
C ALA A 295 -4.29 31.40 13.49
N GLY A 296 -5.36 30.64 13.69
CA GLY A 296 -5.30 29.33 14.36
C GLY A 296 -4.44 28.33 13.58
N GLN A 297 -3.40 27.79 14.24
CA GLN A 297 -2.58 26.69 13.77
C GLN A 297 -3.45 25.42 13.65
N ARG A 298 -3.31 24.68 12.55
CA ARG A 298 -3.94 23.37 12.41
C ARG A 298 -3.27 22.37 13.38
N PRO A 299 -4.00 21.38 13.90
CA PRO A 299 -3.42 20.28 14.63
C PRO A 299 -2.22 19.69 13.88
N GLU A 300 -1.07 19.69 14.54
CA GLU A 300 0.16 19.09 14.03
C GLU A 300 0.79 18.24 15.12
N LEU A 301 0.84 16.93 14.88
CA LEU A 301 1.51 15.96 15.73
C LEU A 301 2.90 15.66 15.16
N ARG A 302 3.94 15.88 15.94
CA ARG A 302 5.33 15.62 15.61
C ARG A 302 5.85 14.49 16.49
N SER A 303 6.61 13.57 15.92
CA SER A 303 7.27 12.48 16.66
C SER A 303 8.69 12.32 16.16
N ALA A 304 9.68 12.39 17.06
CA ALA A 304 11.07 12.09 16.75
C ALA A 304 11.44 10.71 17.29
N GLU A 305 11.48 9.71 16.42
CA GLU A 305 11.84 8.33 16.77
C GLU A 305 13.23 7.97 16.23
N ARG A 306 13.79 6.83 16.67
CA ARG A 306 15.09 6.33 16.15
C ARG A 306 15.11 6.19 14.63
N ARG A 307 13.95 5.96 14.01
CA ARG A 307 13.80 5.76 12.56
C ARG A 307 13.64 7.05 11.76
N GLY A 308 13.42 8.19 12.41
CA GLY A 308 13.19 9.45 11.70
C GLY A 308 12.24 10.41 12.42
N GLN A 309 11.96 11.53 11.77
CA GLN A 309 10.97 12.50 12.21
C GLN A 309 9.68 12.28 11.44
N ALA A 310 8.58 12.10 12.15
CA ALA A 310 7.23 12.02 11.59
C ALA A 310 6.43 13.27 11.95
N VAL A 311 5.68 13.78 10.99
CA VAL A 311 4.77 14.92 11.13
C VAL A 311 3.42 14.52 10.57
N LEU A 312 2.36 14.65 11.36
CA LEU A 312 0.98 14.41 10.94
C LEU A 312 0.17 15.69 11.17
N SER A 313 -0.53 16.16 10.14
CA SER A 313 -1.42 17.31 10.21
C SER A 313 -2.81 16.96 9.67
N ALA A 314 -3.84 17.57 10.26
CA ALA A 314 -5.24 17.42 9.84
C ALA A 314 -6.06 18.64 10.28
N ASP A 315 -7.33 18.73 9.87
CA ASP A 315 -8.24 19.79 10.30
C ASP A 315 -8.75 19.54 11.74
N GLU A 316 -8.96 18.27 12.09
CA GLU A 316 -9.31 17.81 13.45
C GLU A 316 -8.58 16.50 13.78
N CYS A 317 -8.06 16.40 15.01
CA CYS A 317 -7.51 15.17 15.57
C CYS A 317 -8.25 14.81 16.86
N VAL A 318 -8.77 13.60 16.96
CA VAL A 318 -9.47 13.07 18.13
C VAL A 318 -8.70 11.88 18.69
N ALA A 319 -8.44 11.87 19.99
CA ALA A 319 -7.90 10.70 20.67
C ALA A 319 -8.89 10.20 21.72
N TYR A 320 -9.11 8.89 21.75
CA TYR A 320 -9.91 8.19 22.75
C TYR A 320 -8.97 7.48 23.72
N PHE A 321 -9.25 7.62 25.00
CA PHE A 321 -8.43 7.10 26.08
C PHE A 321 -9.18 6.02 26.86
N HIS A 322 -8.44 4.99 27.25
CA HIS A 322 -8.90 4.03 28.24
C HIS A 322 -8.94 4.68 29.63
N ARG A 323 -9.66 4.05 30.56
CA ARG A 323 -9.74 4.50 31.96
C ARG A 323 -8.39 4.56 32.67
N GLU A 324 -7.41 3.78 32.21
CA GLU A 324 -6.05 3.79 32.76
C GLU A 324 -5.15 4.87 32.13
N GLY A 325 -5.67 5.63 31.15
CA GLY A 325 -5.04 6.84 30.62
C GLY A 325 -4.20 6.65 29.35
N TRP A 326 -4.12 5.44 28.79
CA TRP A 326 -3.51 5.21 27.47
C TRP A 326 -4.48 5.50 26.33
N ALA A 327 -3.93 5.92 25.19
CA ALA A 327 -4.71 6.10 23.96
C ALA A 327 -5.05 4.73 23.37
N GLU A 328 -6.33 4.50 23.07
CA GLU A 328 -6.81 3.29 22.39
C GLU A 328 -6.98 3.51 20.90
N ARG A 329 -7.36 4.74 20.54
CA ARG A 329 -7.71 5.08 19.17
C ARG A 329 -7.46 6.54 18.88
N ILE A 330 -6.89 6.83 17.72
CA ILE A 330 -6.65 8.18 17.22
C ILE A 330 -7.35 8.30 15.86
N LEU A 331 -8.09 9.38 15.67
CA LEU A 331 -8.79 9.70 14.44
C LEU A 331 -8.35 11.09 13.98
N ALA A 332 -7.79 11.20 12.79
CA ALA A 332 -7.52 12.47 12.13
C ALA A 332 -8.45 12.62 10.92
N THR A 333 -9.10 13.78 10.80
CA THR A 333 -10.11 14.05 9.76
C THR A 333 -9.89 15.41 9.13
N GLY A 334 -10.12 15.47 7.82
CA GLY A 334 -9.98 16.68 7.01
C GLY A 334 -8.53 16.95 6.64
N SER A 335 -8.25 17.02 5.34
CA SER A 335 -6.94 17.40 4.78
C SER A 335 -5.75 16.67 5.42
N VAL A 336 -5.86 15.36 5.71
CA VAL A 336 -4.84 14.63 6.45
C VAL A 336 -3.56 14.53 5.62
N ARG A 337 -2.44 14.95 6.20
CA ARG A 337 -1.10 14.84 5.60
C ARG A 337 -0.12 14.31 6.64
N GLY A 338 0.47 13.16 6.36
CA GLY A 338 1.56 12.56 7.11
C GLY A 338 2.84 12.60 6.29
N ASN A 339 3.93 13.08 6.88
CA ASN A 339 5.27 13.02 6.32
C ASN A 339 6.19 12.29 7.31
N MET A 340 7.02 11.39 6.82
CA MET A 340 8.05 10.71 7.59
C MET A 340 9.39 10.88 6.89
N HIS A 341 10.36 11.48 7.58
CA HIS A 341 11.72 11.64 7.10
C HIS A 341 12.65 10.71 7.88
N GLY A 342 13.17 9.68 7.21
CA GLY A 342 14.09 8.71 7.79
C GLY A 342 15.47 8.75 7.12
N PRO A 343 16.47 8.03 7.68
CA PRO A 343 17.83 8.02 7.15
C PRO A 343 17.96 7.44 5.72
N GLY A 344 16.91 6.81 5.18
CA GLY A 344 16.88 6.23 3.84
C GLY A 344 16.10 7.03 2.78
N GLY A 345 15.31 8.04 3.18
CA GLY A 345 14.35 8.68 2.29
C GLY A 345 13.20 9.41 3.01
N GLU A 346 12.25 9.90 2.21
CA GLU A 346 11.02 10.54 2.68
C GLU A 346 9.80 9.73 2.23
N ASP A 347 8.85 9.54 3.14
CA ASP A 347 7.54 8.98 2.88
C ASP A 347 6.46 10.04 3.16
N ARG A 348 5.46 10.13 2.28
CA ARG A 348 4.31 11.02 2.41
C ARG A 348 3.02 10.23 2.24
N LEU A 349 2.01 10.54 3.06
CA LEU A 349 0.67 9.99 3.02
C LEU A 349 -0.35 11.14 3.05
N GLU A 350 -1.26 11.16 2.10
CA GLU A 350 -2.39 12.10 2.06
C GLU A 350 -3.70 11.31 2.06
N ALA A 351 -4.70 11.79 2.81
CA ALA A 351 -6.04 11.18 2.88
C ALA A 351 -7.07 12.19 3.41
N GLN A 352 -8.37 11.85 3.32
CA GLN A 352 -9.43 12.61 3.99
C GLN A 352 -9.59 12.21 5.47
N GLN A 353 -9.35 10.94 5.79
CA GLN A 353 -9.46 10.39 7.13
C GLN A 353 -8.34 9.40 7.40
N LEU A 354 -7.83 9.41 8.63
CA LEU A 354 -6.85 8.47 9.14
C LEU A 354 -7.31 7.97 10.51
N GLU A 355 -7.45 6.67 10.67
CA GLU A 355 -7.78 6.02 11.94
C GLU A 355 -6.62 5.12 12.36
N VAL A 356 -6.19 5.25 13.61
CA VAL A 356 -5.12 4.46 14.21
C VAL A 356 -5.67 3.76 15.44
N GLU A 357 -5.69 2.44 15.40
CA GLU A 357 -5.92 1.59 16.56
C GLU A 357 -4.59 1.40 17.28
N MET A 358 -4.57 1.54 18.61
CA MET A 358 -3.36 1.49 19.42
C MET A 358 -3.27 0.16 20.19
N LEU A 359 -2.03 -0.25 20.50
CA LEU A 359 -1.70 -1.28 21.50
C LEU A 359 -1.40 -0.58 22.83
N PRO A 360 -2.29 -0.67 23.83
CA PRO A 360 -2.13 -0.02 25.13
C PRO A 360 -0.79 -0.26 25.82
N GLU A 361 -0.38 -1.53 25.92
CA GLU A 361 0.82 -1.96 26.67
C GLU A 361 2.11 -1.28 26.17
N PHE A 362 2.14 -0.89 24.89
CA PHE A 362 3.31 -0.33 24.23
C PHE A 362 3.12 1.11 23.74
N MET A 363 1.91 1.66 23.85
CA MET A 363 1.55 2.98 23.29
C MET A 363 1.97 3.12 21.81
N ALA A 364 1.77 2.04 21.06
CA ALA A 364 2.23 1.85 19.68
C ALA A 364 1.04 1.54 18.75
N PRO A 365 1.11 1.87 17.45
CA PRO A 365 0.00 1.57 16.54
C PRO A 365 -0.13 0.06 16.29
N LYS A 366 -1.35 -0.44 16.22
CA LYS A 366 -1.69 -1.82 15.83
C LYS A 366 -2.09 -1.88 14.36
N VAL A 367 -3.05 -1.02 14.02
CA VAL A 367 -3.64 -0.91 12.69
C VAL A 367 -3.78 0.57 12.37
N LEU A 368 -3.44 0.95 11.14
CA LEU A 368 -3.69 2.29 10.62
C LEU A 368 -4.51 2.16 9.33
N THR A 369 -5.64 2.83 9.27
CA THR A 369 -6.53 2.85 8.11
C THR A 369 -6.68 4.28 7.58
N ALA A 370 -6.28 4.50 6.33
CA ALA A 370 -6.46 5.75 5.60
C ALA A 370 -7.63 5.62 4.61
N ARG A 371 -8.49 6.64 4.52
CA ARG A 371 -9.68 6.65 3.64
C ARG A 371 -9.86 8.01 2.96
N GLY A 372 -10.44 7.98 1.76
CA GLY A 372 -10.74 9.13 0.92
C GLY A 372 -9.50 9.65 0.20
N ASP A 373 -9.44 9.45 -1.12
CA ASP A 373 -8.39 9.91 -2.04
C ASP A 373 -6.96 9.70 -1.50
N VAL A 374 -6.68 8.48 -1.05
CA VAL A 374 -5.40 8.13 -0.44
C VAL A 374 -4.28 8.18 -1.48
N LYS A 375 -3.27 9.01 -1.20
CA LYS A 375 -2.03 9.07 -1.96
C LYS A 375 -0.85 8.78 -1.04
N ALA A 376 -0.09 7.73 -1.34
CA ALA A 376 1.15 7.45 -0.66
C ALA A 376 2.32 7.64 -1.63
N GLN A 377 3.37 8.32 -1.19
CA GLN A 377 4.59 8.55 -1.95
C GLN A 377 5.78 8.17 -1.09
N SER A 378 6.77 7.54 -1.70
CA SER A 378 7.96 7.05 -1.01
C SER A 378 9.15 7.27 -1.92
N SER A 379 10.16 7.99 -1.43
CA SER A 379 11.39 8.30 -2.17
C SER A 379 12.58 7.84 -1.36
N HIS A 380 13.13 6.67 -1.68
CA HIS A 380 14.27 6.06 -0.97
C HIS A 380 15.36 5.65 -1.95
N ARG A 381 16.62 6.00 -1.63
CA ARG A 381 17.82 5.63 -2.41
C ARG A 381 17.71 5.94 -3.92
N GLY A 382 17.04 7.06 -4.25
CA GLY A 382 16.81 7.50 -5.62
C GLY A 382 15.61 6.83 -6.31
N GLU A 383 15.01 5.76 -5.79
CA GLU A 383 13.77 5.21 -6.34
C GLU A 383 12.57 5.98 -5.81
N SER A 384 11.66 6.39 -6.71
CA SER A 384 10.38 6.99 -6.35
C SER A 384 9.26 6.00 -6.57
N ARG A 385 8.38 5.85 -5.58
CA ARG A 385 7.19 5.01 -5.62
C ARG A 385 5.98 5.84 -5.23
N SER A 386 4.90 5.73 -5.99
CA SER A 386 3.63 6.33 -5.64
C SER A 386 2.51 5.29 -5.69
N LEU A 387 1.53 5.45 -4.83
CA LEU A 387 0.32 4.65 -4.75
C LEU A 387 -0.88 5.59 -4.64
N ALA A 388 -1.90 5.32 -5.45
CA ALA A 388 -3.18 6.01 -5.40
C ALA A 388 -4.31 4.99 -5.23
N THR A 389 -5.18 5.19 -4.24
CA THR A 389 -6.36 4.36 -3.95
C THR A 389 -7.39 5.16 -3.13
N SER A 390 -8.61 4.67 -2.93
CA SER A 390 -9.57 5.34 -2.04
C SER A 390 -9.47 4.89 -0.57
N ALA A 391 -8.84 3.74 -0.30
CA ALA A 391 -8.63 3.25 1.05
C ALA A 391 -7.43 2.30 1.17
N LEU A 392 -6.63 2.49 2.23
CA LEU A 392 -5.38 1.76 2.49
C LEU A 392 -5.30 1.40 3.96
N ARG A 393 -4.89 0.17 4.27
CA ARG A 393 -4.72 -0.30 5.64
C ARG A 393 -3.32 -0.86 5.86
N PHE A 394 -2.76 -0.54 7.01
CA PHE A 394 -1.47 -1.00 7.49
C PHE A 394 -1.64 -1.78 8.78
N TYR A 395 -0.96 -2.91 8.87
CA TYR A 395 -0.90 -3.77 10.03
C TYR A 395 0.53 -3.79 10.54
N PHE A 396 0.68 -3.37 11.79
CA PHE A 396 1.96 -3.38 12.46
C PHE A 396 2.14 -4.66 13.25
N VAL A 397 3.40 -5.06 13.42
CA VAL A 397 3.72 -6.22 14.25
C VAL A 397 3.77 -5.79 15.70
N ASP A 398 3.18 -6.62 16.57
CA ASP A 398 3.23 -6.42 18.01
C ASP A 398 4.69 -6.29 18.47
N PRO A 399 5.05 -5.18 19.12
CA PRO A 399 6.42 -4.92 19.54
C PRO A 399 6.84 -5.90 20.65
N THR A 400 8.08 -6.38 20.60
CA THR A 400 8.67 -7.16 21.71
C THR A 400 9.40 -6.27 22.73
N LYS A 401 9.76 -5.05 22.31
CA LYS A 401 10.41 -4.02 23.11
C LYS A 401 9.71 -2.67 22.88
N PRO A 402 9.71 -1.76 23.87
CA PRO A 402 9.22 -0.40 23.65
C PRO A 402 9.94 0.26 22.48
N ARG A 403 9.19 1.00 21.66
CA ARG A 403 9.72 1.76 20.51
C ARG A 403 10.28 0.88 19.39
N GLU A 404 9.98 -0.42 19.39
CA GLU A 404 10.25 -1.33 18.28
C GLU A 404 9.00 -1.47 17.41
N GLN A 405 8.74 -0.47 16.57
CA GLN A 405 7.60 -0.50 15.67
C GLN A 405 8.02 -0.89 14.26
N ARG A 406 7.42 -1.96 13.71
CA ARG A 406 7.64 -2.38 12.32
C ARG A 406 6.33 -2.66 11.62
N LEU A 407 6.32 -2.39 10.32
CA LEU A 407 5.21 -2.74 9.46
C LEU A 407 5.33 -4.24 9.13
N GLY A 408 4.23 -4.99 9.26
CA GLY A 408 4.18 -6.39 8.86
C GLY A 408 3.52 -6.56 7.50
N HIS A 409 2.39 -5.88 7.32
CA HIS A 409 1.51 -6.05 6.17
C HIS A 409 0.79 -4.74 5.84
N ALA A 410 0.51 -4.52 4.56
CA ALA A 410 -0.38 -3.45 4.12
C ALA A 410 -1.26 -3.92 2.97
N GLU A 411 -2.50 -3.44 2.89
CA GLU A 411 -3.46 -3.80 1.86
C GLU A 411 -4.27 -2.59 1.39
N THR A 412 -4.55 -2.53 0.10
CA THR A 412 -5.55 -1.60 -0.45
C THR A 412 -6.93 -2.20 -0.24
N LEU A 413 -7.89 -1.38 0.18
CA LEU A 413 -9.29 -1.80 0.39
C LEU A 413 -10.18 -1.42 -0.80
N ALA A 414 -9.56 -0.94 -1.89
CA ALA A 414 -10.16 -0.47 -3.11
C ALA A 414 -9.15 -0.58 -4.27
N PRO A 415 -9.60 -0.48 -5.53
CA PRO A 415 -8.72 -0.45 -6.68
C PRO A 415 -7.60 0.57 -6.51
N ALA A 416 -6.42 0.20 -6.96
CA ALA A 416 -5.21 0.96 -6.73
C ALA A 416 -4.33 0.99 -7.97
N THR A 417 -3.62 2.11 -8.12
CA THR A 417 -2.53 2.26 -9.09
C THR A 417 -1.24 2.50 -8.33
N ILE A 418 -0.20 1.75 -8.65
CA ILE A 418 1.16 1.90 -8.14
C ILE A 418 2.07 2.27 -9.29
N GLU A 419 2.88 3.30 -9.11
CA GLU A 419 3.89 3.72 -10.09
C GLU A 419 5.28 3.71 -9.44
N TRP A 420 6.23 3.06 -10.10
CA TRP A 420 7.64 3.02 -9.71
C TRP A 420 8.48 3.67 -10.78
N GLN A 421 9.33 4.60 -10.38
CA GLN A 421 10.28 5.27 -11.26
C GLN A 421 11.68 5.11 -10.70
N ARG A 422 12.58 4.63 -11.55
CA ARG A 422 14.01 4.66 -11.26
C ARG A 422 14.67 5.75 -12.11
N PRO A 423 15.44 6.66 -11.51
CA PRO A 423 16.25 7.58 -12.28
C PRO A 423 17.27 6.80 -13.10
N ASN A 424 17.65 7.37 -14.24
CA ASN A 424 18.74 6.84 -15.04
C ASN A 424 20.04 6.83 -14.24
N ALA A 425 20.96 5.94 -14.62
CA ALA A 425 22.34 6.06 -14.21
C ALA A 425 22.87 7.47 -14.60
N PRO A 426 23.74 8.09 -13.77
CA PRO A 426 24.32 9.40 -14.08
C PRO A 426 24.96 9.39 -15.48
N GLY A 427 24.52 10.29 -16.37
CA GLY A 427 25.00 10.40 -17.76
C GLY A 427 24.16 9.68 -18.83
N GLY A 428 23.07 9.00 -18.45
CA GLY A 428 22.16 8.37 -19.41
C GLY A 428 21.05 9.31 -19.93
N ASN A 429 21.11 9.68 -21.21
CA ASN A 429 20.08 10.48 -21.91
C ASN A 429 18.79 9.71 -22.27
N GLY A 430 18.53 8.55 -21.64
CA GLY A 430 17.36 7.70 -21.93
C GLY A 430 16.09 8.10 -21.18
N GLU A 431 14.94 7.48 -21.46
CA GLU A 431 13.79 7.58 -20.56
C GLU A 431 14.02 6.73 -19.28
N PRO A 432 13.59 7.19 -18.09
CA PRO A 432 13.71 6.42 -16.86
C PRO A 432 12.94 5.11 -16.93
N GLN A 433 13.46 4.06 -16.29
CA GLN A 433 12.73 2.81 -16.12
C GLN A 433 11.48 3.09 -15.26
N ALA A 434 10.30 2.82 -15.82
CA ALA A 434 9.03 3.00 -15.14
C ALA A 434 8.21 1.70 -15.13
N ILE A 435 7.54 1.43 -14.02
CA ILE A 435 6.58 0.35 -13.88
C ILE A 435 5.28 0.96 -13.36
N ARG A 436 4.18 0.72 -14.06
CA ARG A 436 2.82 1.05 -13.61
C ARG A 436 2.07 -0.24 -13.38
N LEU A 437 1.44 -0.35 -12.23
CA LEU A 437 0.69 -1.53 -11.81
C LEU A 437 -0.70 -1.11 -11.36
N ARG A 438 -1.73 -1.82 -11.85
CA ARG A 438 -3.13 -1.65 -11.44
C ARG A 438 -3.70 -2.98 -10.97
N GLY A 439 -4.60 -2.92 -10.01
CA GLY A 439 -5.38 -4.07 -9.55
C GLY A 439 -6.49 -3.66 -8.60
N GLN A 440 -7.47 -4.54 -8.41
CA GLN A 440 -8.62 -4.29 -7.52
C GLN A 440 -8.24 -4.35 -6.04
N GLN A 441 -7.36 -5.29 -5.69
CA GLN A 441 -6.79 -5.41 -4.34
C GLN A 441 -5.29 -5.66 -4.47
N ILE A 442 -4.49 -4.88 -3.74
CA ILE A 442 -3.04 -5.03 -3.70
C ILE A 442 -2.61 -5.16 -2.24
N ALA A 443 -1.78 -6.16 -1.96
CA ALA A 443 -1.27 -6.47 -0.64
C ALA A 443 0.24 -6.56 -0.64
N ALA A 444 0.89 -5.97 0.35
CA ALA A 444 2.33 -5.97 0.55
C ALA A 444 2.70 -6.64 1.88
N GLU A 445 3.79 -7.39 1.88
CA GLU A 445 4.43 -7.94 3.07
C GLU A 445 5.80 -7.32 3.26
N PHE A 446 6.13 -7.02 4.51
CA PHE A 446 7.34 -6.27 4.88
C PHE A 446 8.28 -7.10 5.76
N GLY A 447 9.57 -6.88 5.57
CA GLY A 447 10.64 -7.45 6.40
C GLY A 447 10.89 -6.65 7.68
N GLU A 448 11.94 -7.06 8.42
CA GLU A 448 12.30 -6.45 9.70
C GLU A 448 12.70 -4.97 9.58
N HIS A 449 13.18 -4.58 8.40
CA HIS A 449 13.64 -3.23 8.10
C HIS A 449 12.59 -2.41 7.33
N ASN A 450 11.32 -2.82 7.35
CA ASN A 450 10.24 -2.26 6.52
C ASN A 450 10.54 -2.33 5.00
N ASP A 451 11.40 -3.27 4.58
CA ASP A 451 11.67 -3.55 3.18
C ASP A 451 10.60 -4.49 2.60
N PHE A 452 10.23 -4.30 1.32
CA PHE A 452 9.26 -5.19 0.67
C PHE A 452 9.83 -6.60 0.57
N ARG A 453 9.02 -7.60 0.94
CA ARG A 453 9.29 -9.02 0.69
C ARG A 453 8.46 -9.53 -0.48
N ASN A 454 7.16 -9.30 -0.40
CA ASN A 454 6.20 -9.72 -1.41
C ASN A 454 5.22 -8.58 -1.69
N LEU A 455 4.81 -8.46 -2.94
CA LEU A 455 3.67 -7.67 -3.36
C LEU A 455 2.76 -8.56 -4.18
N THR A 456 1.50 -8.67 -3.79
CA THR A 456 0.50 -9.46 -4.47
C THR A 456 -0.63 -8.55 -4.92
N GLY A 457 -1.30 -8.91 -6.00
CA GLY A 457 -2.54 -8.26 -6.33
C GLY A 457 -3.48 -9.14 -7.14
N ARG A 458 -4.76 -8.81 -7.04
CA ARG A 458 -5.87 -9.60 -7.56
C ARG A 458 -6.92 -8.71 -8.20
N GLY A 459 -7.63 -9.28 -9.16
CA GLY A 459 -8.73 -8.66 -9.90
C GLY A 459 -8.20 -7.72 -10.98
N ASP A 460 -8.38 -8.12 -12.24
CA ASP A 460 -8.05 -7.35 -13.45
C ASP A 460 -6.71 -6.63 -13.36
N VAL A 461 -5.64 -7.39 -13.09
CA VAL A 461 -4.30 -6.86 -12.95
C VAL A 461 -3.79 -6.40 -14.31
N GLU A 462 -3.26 -5.19 -14.36
CA GLU A 462 -2.55 -4.62 -15.52
C GLU A 462 -1.17 -4.14 -15.06
N ILE A 463 -0.11 -4.62 -15.71
CA ILE A 463 1.27 -4.20 -15.47
C ILE A 463 1.85 -3.65 -16.76
N GLU A 464 2.23 -2.37 -16.75
CA GLU A 464 2.96 -1.73 -17.84
C GLU A 464 4.42 -1.49 -17.40
N ARG A 465 5.37 -1.95 -18.20
CA ARG A 465 6.81 -1.73 -17.99
C ARG A 465 7.37 -0.92 -19.15
N ARG A 466 8.03 0.20 -18.83
CA ARG A 466 8.81 0.99 -19.78
C ARG A 466 10.28 0.83 -19.45
N LEU A 467 11.03 0.33 -20.44
CA LEU A 467 12.46 0.10 -20.35
C LEU A 467 13.16 1.02 -21.37
N PRO A 468 14.33 1.60 -21.04
CA PRO A 468 15.07 2.44 -21.98
C PRO A 468 15.34 1.70 -23.30
N GLY A 469 14.99 2.31 -24.43
CA GLY A 469 15.24 1.77 -25.77
C GLY A 469 14.39 0.56 -26.18
N ARG A 470 13.35 0.20 -25.41
CA ARG A 470 12.39 -0.86 -25.76
C ARG A 470 10.96 -0.33 -25.84
N PRO A 471 10.11 -0.90 -26.70
CA PRO A 471 8.69 -0.58 -26.70
C PRO A 471 8.04 -0.93 -25.33
N PRO A 472 6.95 -0.23 -24.93
CA PRO A 472 6.24 -0.57 -23.71
C PRO A 472 5.77 -2.03 -23.71
N GLN A 473 5.96 -2.70 -22.57
CA GLN A 473 5.50 -4.06 -22.33
C GLN A 473 4.28 -4.00 -21.42
N VAL A 474 3.15 -4.53 -21.89
CA VAL A 474 1.91 -4.59 -21.10
C VAL A 474 1.57 -6.05 -20.84
N SER A 475 1.28 -6.40 -19.59
CA SER A 475 0.71 -7.69 -19.22
C SER A 475 -0.59 -7.53 -18.46
N MET A 476 -1.55 -8.41 -18.73
CA MET A 476 -2.82 -8.51 -18.03
C MET A 476 -2.97 -9.90 -17.42
N SER A 477 -3.50 -10.01 -16.21
CA SER A 477 -3.75 -11.28 -15.53
C SER A 477 -4.82 -11.14 -14.45
N GLN A 478 -5.31 -12.25 -13.88
CA GLN A 478 -6.22 -12.19 -12.74
C GLN A 478 -5.47 -11.91 -11.43
N GLU A 479 -4.27 -12.47 -11.30
CA GLU A 479 -3.43 -12.30 -10.13
C GLU A 479 -1.97 -12.05 -10.54
N PHE A 480 -1.22 -11.40 -9.65
CA PHE A 480 0.23 -11.36 -9.72
C PHE A 480 0.85 -11.52 -8.33
N THR A 481 2.09 -11.99 -8.31
CA THR A 481 2.98 -11.97 -7.15
C THR A 481 4.35 -11.48 -7.60
N LEU A 482 4.82 -10.41 -6.97
CA LEU A 482 6.15 -9.87 -7.15
C LEU A 482 6.98 -10.13 -5.89
N LYS A 483 8.07 -10.87 -6.05
CA LYS A 483 9.01 -11.20 -4.95
C LYS A 483 10.19 -10.26 -4.98
N PHE A 484 10.66 -9.87 -3.81
CA PHE A 484 11.77 -8.95 -3.63
C PHE A 484 12.97 -9.65 -2.98
N ALA A 485 14.15 -9.37 -3.52
CA ALA A 485 15.42 -9.67 -2.89
C ALA A 485 15.73 -8.64 -1.78
N PRO A 486 16.68 -8.93 -0.86
CA PRO A 486 17.11 -7.99 0.17
C PRO A 486 17.41 -6.59 -0.39
N GLY A 487 16.96 -5.56 0.32
CA GLY A 487 17.10 -4.17 -0.13
C GLY A 487 16.01 -3.69 -1.08
N SER A 488 14.84 -4.33 -1.09
CA SER A 488 13.64 -3.92 -1.85
C SER A 488 13.82 -3.87 -3.38
N LYS A 489 14.68 -4.75 -3.94
CA LYS A 489 14.79 -4.96 -5.39
C LYS A 489 13.92 -6.13 -5.80
N TRP A 490 12.92 -5.92 -6.65
CA TRP A 490 12.14 -7.02 -7.19
C TRP A 490 13.03 -7.99 -7.99
N ALA A 491 12.83 -9.28 -7.79
CA ALA A 491 13.62 -10.38 -8.34
C ALA A 491 12.81 -11.26 -9.28
N GLU A 492 11.52 -11.46 -8.98
CA GLU A 492 10.67 -12.38 -9.73
C GLU A 492 9.24 -11.84 -9.79
N LEU A 493 8.63 -11.88 -10.99
CA LEU A 493 7.20 -11.60 -11.21
C LEU A 493 6.51 -12.90 -11.66
N GLN A 494 5.48 -13.32 -10.93
CA GLN A 494 4.58 -14.39 -11.32
C GLN A 494 3.21 -13.80 -11.63
N GLN A 495 2.58 -14.25 -12.71
CA GLN A 495 1.21 -13.87 -13.10
C GLN A 495 0.42 -15.13 -13.42
N SER A 496 -0.86 -15.14 -13.06
CA SER A 496 -1.76 -16.27 -13.28
C SER A 496 -3.18 -15.82 -13.60
N GLY A 497 -3.93 -16.71 -14.27
CA GLY A 497 -5.31 -16.48 -14.65
C GLY A 497 -5.41 -15.69 -15.95
N ASN A 498 -5.31 -16.42 -17.08
CA ASN A 498 -5.44 -15.89 -18.44
C ASN A 498 -4.47 -14.72 -18.72
N VAL A 499 -3.18 -15.03 -18.58
CA VAL A 499 -2.13 -14.04 -18.80
C VAL A 499 -2.09 -13.66 -20.26
N ARG A 500 -2.16 -12.36 -20.54
CA ARG A 500 -1.97 -11.79 -21.88
C ARG A 500 -0.83 -10.80 -21.83
N LEU A 501 0.16 -10.96 -22.71
CA LEU A 501 1.30 -10.06 -22.84
C LEU A 501 1.26 -9.39 -24.21
N ARG A 502 1.70 -8.13 -24.27
CA ARG A 502 1.86 -7.37 -25.50
C ARG A 502 3.11 -6.50 -25.45
N GLU A 503 3.87 -6.52 -26.53
CA GLU A 503 5.05 -5.67 -26.72
C GLU A 503 5.19 -5.35 -28.22
N ALA A 504 4.88 -4.10 -28.60
CA ALA A 504 4.72 -3.70 -30.00
C ALA A 504 3.73 -4.63 -30.74
N GLU A 505 4.20 -5.30 -31.81
CA GLU A 505 3.43 -6.26 -32.61
C GLU A 505 3.44 -7.69 -32.04
N ARG A 506 4.23 -7.95 -30.99
CA ARG A 506 4.28 -9.25 -30.33
C ARG A 506 3.19 -9.35 -29.28
N SER A 507 2.52 -10.49 -29.25
CA SER A 507 1.57 -10.84 -28.19
C SER A 507 1.74 -12.29 -27.76
N ALA A 508 1.51 -12.55 -26.47
CA ALA A 508 1.54 -13.90 -25.94
C ALA A 508 0.35 -14.13 -25.01
N GLN A 509 -0.15 -15.37 -24.96
CA GLN A 509 -1.21 -15.81 -24.07
C GLN A 509 -0.80 -17.11 -23.38
N ALA A 510 -1.11 -17.25 -22.10
CA ALA A 510 -0.83 -18.46 -21.32
C ALA A 510 -1.68 -18.51 -20.04
N ALA A 511 -1.77 -19.67 -19.40
CA ALA A 511 -2.40 -19.78 -18.08
C ALA A 511 -1.55 -19.10 -16.98
N GLN A 512 -0.22 -19.20 -17.08
CA GLN A 512 0.73 -18.59 -16.15
C GLN A 512 1.92 -17.98 -16.89
N ALA A 513 2.51 -16.95 -16.28
CA ALA A 513 3.76 -16.35 -16.71
C ALA A 513 4.69 -16.12 -15.51
N ARG A 514 5.97 -16.41 -15.68
CA ARG A 514 7.02 -16.17 -14.69
C ARG A 514 8.17 -15.42 -15.35
N LEU A 515 8.51 -14.26 -14.80
CA LEU A 515 9.67 -13.47 -15.20
C LEU A 515 10.71 -13.48 -14.09
N ASP A 516 11.86 -14.09 -14.37
CA ASP A 516 13.06 -14.01 -13.54
C ASP A 516 13.93 -12.85 -14.00
N ARG A 517 14.21 -11.91 -13.11
CA ARG A 517 14.96 -10.69 -13.44
C ARG A 517 16.46 -10.91 -13.57
N ALA A 518 17.03 -11.87 -12.83
CA ALA A 518 18.48 -12.08 -12.84
C ALA A 518 18.92 -12.74 -14.15
N THR A 519 18.07 -13.59 -14.71
CA THR A 519 18.34 -14.34 -15.95
C THR A 519 17.65 -13.74 -17.19
N ASP A 520 16.79 -12.75 -17.01
CA ASP A 520 15.94 -12.16 -18.07
C ASP A 520 15.03 -13.19 -18.79
N ASN A 521 14.73 -14.31 -18.11
CA ASN A 521 13.88 -15.38 -18.64
C ASN A 521 12.40 -15.13 -18.34
N LEU A 522 11.58 -15.09 -19.40
CA LEU A 522 10.13 -15.16 -19.34
C LEU A 522 9.68 -16.60 -19.66
N THR A 523 9.09 -17.28 -18.69
CA THR A 523 8.47 -18.60 -18.86
C THR A 523 6.96 -18.47 -18.93
N LEU A 524 6.33 -19.08 -19.92
CA LEU A 524 4.90 -19.16 -20.13
C LEU A 524 4.47 -20.63 -20.08
N THR A 525 3.39 -20.94 -19.38
CA THR A 525 2.89 -22.32 -19.25
C THR A 525 1.37 -22.38 -19.32
N GLY A 526 0.87 -23.50 -19.85
CA GLY A 526 -0.55 -23.81 -19.96
C GLY A 526 -1.17 -23.18 -21.20
N SER A 527 -1.14 -23.92 -22.32
CA SER A 527 -1.69 -23.52 -23.62
C SER A 527 -1.11 -22.19 -24.13
N VAL A 528 0.21 -22.16 -24.33
CA VAL A 528 0.90 -20.95 -24.79
C VAL A 528 0.52 -20.66 -26.24
N VAL A 529 0.17 -19.41 -26.52
CA VAL A 529 0.02 -18.88 -27.87
C VAL A 529 0.90 -17.65 -28.00
N LEU A 530 1.94 -17.72 -28.80
CA LEU A 530 2.79 -16.60 -29.20
C LEU A 530 2.38 -16.14 -30.60
N SER A 531 2.33 -14.83 -30.82
CA SER A 531 2.08 -14.24 -32.14
C SER A 531 2.95 -13.01 -32.34
N ASP A 532 3.54 -12.88 -33.52
CA ASP A 532 4.26 -11.69 -33.98
C ASP A 532 3.73 -11.23 -35.35
N GLN A 533 4.46 -10.33 -36.04
CA GLN A 533 4.03 -9.74 -37.31
C GLN A 533 3.74 -10.77 -38.43
N GLY A 534 4.33 -11.97 -38.38
CA GLY A 534 4.20 -12.94 -39.46
C GLY A 534 4.17 -14.40 -39.02
N THR A 535 4.27 -14.67 -37.73
CA THR A 535 4.30 -16.02 -37.19
C THR A 535 3.38 -16.17 -35.99
N ARG A 536 2.77 -17.33 -35.87
CA ARG A 536 1.96 -17.74 -34.73
C ARG A 536 2.40 -19.12 -34.26
N THR A 537 2.85 -19.23 -33.02
CA THR A 537 3.35 -20.47 -32.43
C THR A 537 2.50 -20.86 -31.23
N THR A 538 2.06 -22.12 -31.17
CA THR A 538 1.40 -22.70 -30.00
C THR A 538 2.26 -23.80 -29.38
N ALA A 539 2.23 -23.95 -28.07
CA ALA A 539 2.94 -25.00 -27.33
C ALA A 539 2.36 -25.20 -25.91
N GLU A 540 2.73 -26.25 -25.20
CA GLU A 540 2.38 -26.43 -23.78
C GLU A 540 3.13 -25.45 -22.87
N SER A 541 4.43 -25.23 -23.15
CA SER A 541 5.29 -24.30 -22.43
C SER A 541 6.25 -23.57 -23.37
N LEU A 542 6.68 -22.38 -22.95
CA LEU A 542 7.62 -21.54 -23.70
C LEU A 542 8.52 -20.76 -22.75
N THR A 543 9.82 -20.75 -23.01
CA THR A 543 10.80 -19.89 -22.33
C THR A 543 11.43 -18.93 -23.32
N PHE A 544 11.42 -17.64 -23.01
CA PHE A 544 12.05 -16.59 -23.82
C PHE A 544 13.08 -15.82 -22.98
N ASN A 545 14.35 -15.86 -23.40
CA ASN A 545 15.40 -15.05 -22.82
C ASN A 545 15.43 -13.67 -23.49
N GLN A 546 15.05 -12.63 -22.75
CA GLN A 546 14.92 -11.28 -23.29
C GLN A 546 16.26 -10.59 -23.58
N HIS A 547 17.38 -11.15 -23.12
CA HIS A 547 18.71 -10.63 -23.37
C HIS A 547 19.31 -11.22 -24.66
N SER A 548 19.30 -12.55 -24.79
CA SER A 548 19.88 -13.26 -25.94
C SER A 548 18.92 -13.38 -27.14
N GLY A 549 17.62 -13.17 -26.93
CA GLY A 549 16.60 -13.39 -27.96
C GLY A 549 16.31 -14.87 -28.25
N GLU A 550 16.81 -15.77 -27.40
CA GLU A 550 16.56 -17.21 -27.51
C GLU A 550 15.16 -17.58 -26.99
N LEU A 551 14.46 -18.40 -27.76
CA LEU A 551 13.12 -18.89 -27.49
C LEU A 551 13.16 -20.42 -27.53
N ARG A 552 12.66 -21.06 -26.47
CA ARG A 552 12.42 -22.50 -26.41
C ARG A 552 10.95 -22.76 -26.21
N ALA A 553 10.36 -23.65 -26.98
CA ALA A 553 8.98 -24.10 -26.79
C ALA A 553 8.94 -25.62 -26.80
N ASP A 554 8.10 -26.18 -25.92
CA ASP A 554 8.03 -27.61 -25.64
C ASP A 554 6.57 -28.05 -25.51
N GLY A 555 6.28 -29.23 -26.06
CA GLY A 555 4.96 -29.87 -26.02
C GLY A 555 4.06 -29.38 -27.15
N GLU A 556 3.73 -30.28 -28.08
CA GLU A 556 2.83 -30.04 -29.23
C GLU A 556 3.09 -28.71 -29.96
N VAL A 557 4.36 -28.42 -30.26
CA VAL A 557 4.73 -27.16 -30.89
C VAL A 557 4.12 -27.10 -32.28
N ARG A 558 3.41 -26.01 -32.57
CA ARG A 558 2.88 -25.72 -33.91
C ARG A 558 3.09 -24.27 -34.27
N SER A 559 3.89 -24.02 -35.30
CA SER A 559 4.15 -22.69 -35.85
C SER A 559 3.45 -22.52 -37.20
N THR A 560 2.77 -21.40 -37.40
CA THR A 560 2.21 -20.98 -38.69
C THR A 560 2.93 -19.71 -39.13
N ASP A 561 3.61 -19.75 -40.27
CA ASP A 561 4.27 -18.61 -40.89
C ASP A 561 3.38 -18.08 -42.03
N THR A 562 2.87 -16.86 -41.84
CA THR A 562 2.02 -16.15 -42.81
C THR A 562 2.82 -15.14 -43.63
N SER A 563 4.15 -15.07 -43.49
CA SER A 563 4.96 -14.20 -44.33
C SER A 563 4.71 -14.55 -45.81
N ALA A 564 4.25 -13.55 -46.59
CA ALA A 564 3.80 -13.76 -47.96
C ALA A 564 4.88 -14.50 -48.77
N ALA A 565 4.42 -15.41 -49.65
CA ALA A 565 5.21 -16.35 -50.46
C ALA A 565 6.45 -15.78 -51.19
N ARG A 566 6.65 -14.45 -51.25
CA ARG A 566 7.83 -13.83 -51.87
C ARG A 566 9.05 -13.69 -50.95
N ASN A 567 8.87 -13.68 -49.62
CA ASN A 567 9.96 -13.39 -48.66
C ASN A 567 10.12 -14.39 -47.51
N GLY A 568 9.32 -15.47 -47.47
CA GLY A 568 9.42 -16.52 -46.46
C GLY A 568 10.63 -17.43 -46.66
N VAL A 569 10.99 -18.19 -45.60
CA VAL A 569 12.05 -19.22 -45.66
C VAL A 569 11.64 -20.38 -46.57
N VAL A 570 10.33 -20.62 -46.66
CA VAL A 570 9.72 -21.66 -47.49
C VAL A 570 8.73 -21.01 -48.46
N ASN A 571 8.82 -21.40 -49.72
CA ASN A 571 7.97 -20.90 -50.80
C ASN A 571 7.56 -22.05 -51.72
N LEU A 572 6.86 -23.04 -51.17
CA LEU A 572 6.35 -24.19 -51.92
C LEU A 572 4.91 -23.97 -52.41
N ALA A 573 4.12 -23.15 -51.71
CA ALA A 573 2.78 -22.75 -52.13
C ALA A 573 2.40 -21.34 -51.64
N PRO A 574 1.42 -20.66 -52.28
CA PRO A 574 0.94 -19.33 -51.87
C PRO A 574 0.00 -19.41 -50.66
N LEU A 575 0.32 -20.26 -49.69
CA LEU A 575 -0.42 -20.50 -48.46
C LEU A 575 0.55 -20.37 -47.28
N PRO A 576 0.05 -20.10 -46.06
CA PRO A 576 0.89 -20.13 -44.87
C PRO A 576 1.62 -21.45 -44.72
N ALA A 577 2.90 -21.40 -44.36
CA ALA A 577 3.65 -22.61 -44.02
C ALA A 577 3.32 -23.00 -42.58
N ILE A 578 3.01 -24.28 -42.35
CA ILE A 578 2.74 -24.79 -41.02
C ILE A 578 3.79 -25.82 -40.66
N ILE A 579 4.31 -25.75 -39.44
CA ILE A 579 5.32 -26.66 -38.91
C ILE A 579 4.84 -27.17 -37.57
N SER A 580 4.91 -28.48 -37.36
CA SER A 580 4.68 -29.12 -36.07
C SER A 580 5.90 -29.91 -35.60
N SER A 581 6.16 -29.94 -34.30
CA SER A 581 7.21 -30.75 -33.65
C SER A 581 6.96 -30.88 -32.15
N ASP A 582 7.77 -31.69 -31.46
CA ASP A 582 7.75 -31.79 -30.00
C ASP A 582 8.46 -30.59 -29.34
N HIS A 583 9.53 -30.12 -29.97
CA HIS A 583 10.37 -29.03 -29.47
C HIS A 583 10.68 -28.00 -30.54
N LEU A 584 10.88 -26.76 -30.11
CA LEU A 584 11.38 -25.64 -30.91
C LEU A 584 12.48 -24.89 -30.15
N VAL A 585 13.62 -24.68 -30.80
CA VAL A 585 14.62 -23.71 -30.37
C VAL A 585 14.80 -22.67 -31.46
N ALA A 586 14.37 -21.44 -31.18
CA ALA A 586 14.51 -20.32 -32.09
C ALA A 586 15.37 -19.21 -31.48
N ASN A 587 16.04 -18.44 -32.32
CA ASN A 587 16.70 -17.21 -31.89
C ASN A 587 16.24 -16.06 -32.80
N THR A 588 15.53 -15.10 -32.20
CA THR A 588 14.90 -14.01 -32.94
C THR A 588 15.92 -12.99 -33.46
N SER A 589 17.13 -12.95 -32.88
CA SER A 589 18.17 -11.99 -33.29
C SER A 589 18.90 -12.39 -34.57
N ASN A 590 19.09 -13.69 -34.81
CA ASN A 590 19.76 -14.21 -36.01
C ASN A 590 18.79 -14.89 -37.01
N GLY A 591 17.52 -15.04 -36.64
CA GLY A 591 16.49 -15.61 -37.50
C GLY A 591 16.63 -17.11 -37.75
N ARG A 592 17.20 -17.86 -36.81
CA ARG A 592 17.32 -19.33 -36.85
C ARG A 592 16.21 -19.98 -36.02
N ALA A 593 15.57 -21.03 -36.55
CA ALA A 593 14.60 -21.84 -35.81
C ALA A 593 14.81 -23.33 -36.09
N VAL A 594 14.91 -24.15 -35.05
CA VAL A 594 15.06 -25.61 -35.15
C VAL A 594 13.87 -26.28 -34.52
N TYR A 595 13.13 -27.03 -35.32
CA TYR A 595 12.03 -27.88 -34.92
C TYR A 595 12.55 -29.31 -34.82
N SER A 596 12.35 -29.99 -33.71
CA SER A 596 12.88 -31.34 -33.48
C SER A 596 11.89 -32.22 -32.71
N GLY A 597 11.96 -33.53 -32.96
CA GLY A 597 10.97 -34.48 -32.46
C GLY A 597 9.73 -34.43 -33.36
N HIS A 598 9.58 -35.44 -34.22
CA HIS A 598 8.46 -35.56 -35.17
C HIS A 598 8.22 -34.29 -36.01
N ALA A 599 9.29 -33.69 -36.52
CA ALA A 599 9.20 -32.42 -37.24
C ALA A 599 8.50 -32.61 -38.60
N ARG A 600 7.42 -31.87 -38.81
CA ARG A 600 6.61 -31.92 -40.04
C ARG A 600 6.29 -30.52 -40.50
N LEU A 601 6.70 -30.19 -41.72
CA LEU A 601 6.37 -28.95 -42.42
C LEU A 601 5.40 -29.25 -43.56
N TRP A 602 4.38 -28.42 -43.73
CA TRP A 602 3.56 -28.46 -44.93
C TRP A 602 3.13 -27.06 -45.39
N GLN A 603 3.00 -26.92 -46.70
CA GLN A 603 2.54 -25.70 -47.35
C GLN A 603 1.80 -26.06 -48.64
N GLY A 604 0.48 -25.91 -48.64
CA GLY A 604 -0.37 -26.48 -49.70
C GLY A 604 -0.25 -27.99 -49.78
N ASP A 605 0.00 -28.52 -50.98
CA ASP A 605 0.16 -29.97 -51.21
C ASP A 605 1.58 -30.49 -50.91
N ALA A 606 2.53 -29.59 -50.62
CA ALA A 606 3.91 -29.97 -50.31
C ALA A 606 4.05 -30.29 -48.82
N VAL A 607 4.68 -31.41 -48.50
CA VAL A 607 4.91 -31.89 -47.13
C VAL A 607 6.37 -32.32 -47.00
N ILE A 608 7.01 -32.01 -45.88
CA ILE A 608 8.37 -32.45 -45.51
C ILE A 608 8.33 -32.93 -44.07
N GLU A 609 8.71 -34.17 -43.83
CA GLU A 609 8.83 -34.80 -42.51
C GLU A 609 10.29 -35.20 -42.28
N ALA A 610 10.78 -35.02 -41.05
CA ALA A 610 12.14 -35.38 -40.64
C ALA A 610 12.27 -35.46 -39.11
N ASP A 611 13.40 -35.97 -38.61
CA ASP A 611 13.72 -35.94 -37.18
C ASP A 611 13.90 -34.49 -36.70
N SER A 612 14.47 -33.63 -37.55
CA SER A 612 14.58 -32.19 -37.33
C SER A 612 14.45 -31.37 -38.62
N ILE A 613 13.83 -30.19 -38.50
CA ILE A 613 13.73 -29.18 -39.56
C ILE A 613 14.27 -27.86 -39.03
N GLU A 614 15.32 -27.37 -39.66
CA GLU A 614 15.96 -26.08 -39.38
C GLU A 614 15.57 -25.06 -40.44
N LEU A 615 15.14 -23.89 -39.99
CA LEU A 615 14.84 -22.72 -40.82
C LEU A 615 15.85 -21.62 -40.56
N LEU A 616 16.44 -21.10 -41.63
CA LEU A 616 17.39 -20.00 -41.61
C LEU A 616 16.82 -18.83 -42.39
N ARG A 617 16.31 -17.82 -41.68
CA ARG A 617 15.68 -16.65 -42.31
C ARG A 617 16.67 -15.78 -43.08
N GLY A 618 17.89 -15.63 -42.59
CA GLY A 618 18.93 -14.82 -43.24
C GLY A 618 19.35 -15.36 -44.61
N THR A 619 19.55 -16.68 -44.72
CA THR A 619 19.93 -17.34 -45.98
C THR A 619 18.74 -17.88 -46.78
N ARG A 620 17.52 -17.75 -46.23
CA ARG A 620 16.27 -18.28 -46.79
C ARG A 620 16.35 -19.78 -47.14
N GLN A 621 16.95 -20.54 -46.23
CA GLN A 621 17.18 -21.97 -46.34
C GLN A 621 16.33 -22.76 -45.36
N LEU A 622 15.82 -23.90 -45.82
CA LEU A 622 15.28 -24.97 -45.00
C LEU A 622 16.26 -26.15 -45.03
N ILE A 623 16.55 -26.74 -43.88
CA ILE A 623 17.40 -27.94 -43.76
C ILE A 623 16.65 -28.98 -42.95
N ALA A 624 16.24 -30.07 -43.57
CA ALA A 624 15.65 -31.23 -42.91
C ALA A 624 16.71 -32.33 -42.75
N ARG A 625 16.83 -32.90 -41.54
CA ARG A 625 17.83 -33.94 -41.23
C ARG A 625 17.20 -35.11 -40.49
N GLY A 626 17.62 -36.32 -40.87
CA GLY A 626 17.19 -37.57 -40.27
C GLY A 626 15.84 -38.02 -40.80
N ASN A 627 15.76 -39.25 -41.31
CA ASN A 627 14.54 -39.89 -41.81
C ASN A 627 13.68 -38.99 -42.73
N VAL A 628 14.31 -38.22 -43.62
CA VAL A 628 13.58 -37.22 -44.42
C VAL A 628 12.60 -37.93 -45.34
N ALA A 629 11.34 -37.50 -45.32
CA ALA A 629 10.29 -37.89 -46.25
C ALA A 629 9.58 -36.63 -46.76
N ALA A 630 9.67 -36.36 -48.05
CA ALA A 630 9.06 -35.20 -48.69
C ALA A 630 8.07 -35.61 -49.78
N VAL A 631 7.03 -34.81 -49.96
CA VAL A 631 6.04 -34.94 -51.04
C VAL A 631 5.97 -33.62 -51.77
N PHE A 632 6.17 -33.64 -53.08
CA PHE A 632 6.08 -32.46 -53.93
C PHE A 632 5.09 -32.67 -55.09
N PRO A 633 4.19 -31.71 -55.38
CA PRO A 633 3.33 -31.76 -56.55
C PRO A 633 4.16 -31.56 -57.83
N GLN A 634 3.84 -32.32 -58.89
CA GLN A 634 4.47 -32.20 -60.19
C GLN A 634 3.75 -31.19 -61.08
N ALA A 635 4.50 -30.53 -61.99
CA ALA A 635 3.91 -29.76 -63.08
C ALA A 635 3.13 -30.68 -64.02
N GLU A 636 2.00 -30.22 -64.56
CA GLU A 636 1.26 -31.01 -65.56
C GLU A 636 2.12 -31.19 -66.81
N ALA A 637 2.22 -32.42 -67.30
CA ALA A 637 2.88 -32.69 -68.58
C ALA A 637 2.04 -32.06 -69.69
N SER A 638 2.64 -31.14 -70.45
CA SER A 638 2.03 -30.66 -71.69
C SER A 638 2.09 -31.82 -72.67
N ALA A 639 0.95 -32.48 -72.90
CA ALA A 639 0.85 -33.47 -73.97
C ALA A 639 1.15 -32.75 -75.30
N GLY A 640 2.37 -32.89 -75.80
CA GLY A 640 2.78 -32.40 -77.11
C GLY A 640 1.91 -33.09 -78.17
N SER A 641 0.90 -32.37 -78.66
CA SER A 641 0.16 -32.76 -79.86
C SER A 641 0.78 -32.03 -81.05
N PRO A 642 1.04 -32.68 -82.19
CA PRO A 642 1.37 -32.00 -83.43
C PRO A 642 0.21 -31.07 -83.86
N PRO A 643 0.48 -29.96 -84.57
CA PRO A 643 -0.54 -28.96 -84.86
C PRO A 643 -1.42 -29.39 -86.04
N SER A 644 -2.52 -30.11 -85.78
CA SER A 644 -3.74 -30.09 -86.61
C SER A 644 -4.77 -31.16 -86.18
N ALA A 645 -5.78 -30.78 -85.40
CA ALA A 645 -7.17 -31.25 -85.47
C ALA A 645 -8.03 -30.57 -84.39
N PRO A 646 -9.31 -30.25 -84.67
CA PRO A 646 -10.14 -29.45 -83.77
C PRO A 646 -10.59 -30.21 -82.53
N ALA A 647 -10.73 -29.46 -81.44
CA ALA A 647 -11.00 -29.90 -80.09
C ALA A 647 -12.30 -30.72 -79.94
N VAL A 648 -12.18 -31.88 -79.28
CA VAL A 648 -13.30 -32.48 -78.55
C VAL A 648 -12.94 -32.47 -77.07
N THR A 649 -13.65 -31.62 -76.34
CA THR A 649 -13.69 -31.53 -74.88
C THR A 649 -14.18 -32.85 -74.28
N LYS A 650 -13.25 -33.69 -73.85
CA LYS A 650 -13.44 -34.56 -72.68
C LYS A 650 -12.40 -34.19 -71.64
N ARG A 651 -12.79 -33.27 -70.76
CA ARG A 651 -12.16 -33.08 -69.45
C ARG A 651 -12.16 -34.46 -68.77
N ARG A 652 -11.00 -35.10 -68.64
CA ARG A 652 -10.85 -36.25 -67.74
C ARG A 652 -11.05 -35.72 -66.32
N GLU A 653 -12.29 -35.80 -65.83
CA GLU A 653 -12.58 -35.74 -64.41
C GLU A 653 -11.76 -36.83 -63.69
N GLY A 654 -11.05 -36.46 -62.63
CA GLY A 654 -10.55 -37.42 -61.63
C GLY A 654 -9.09 -37.88 -61.70
N ALA A 655 -8.21 -37.30 -62.52
CA ALA A 655 -6.78 -37.61 -62.42
C ALA A 655 -6.15 -36.82 -61.24
N ALA A 656 -5.89 -37.50 -60.12
CA ALA A 656 -5.13 -36.93 -58.99
C ALA A 656 -3.80 -36.36 -59.49
N PRO A 657 -3.35 -35.19 -58.97
CA PRO A 657 -2.09 -34.59 -59.39
C PRO A 657 -0.94 -35.59 -59.21
N ALA A 658 -0.06 -35.69 -60.20
CA ALA A 658 1.14 -36.50 -60.07
C ALA A 658 1.99 -35.92 -58.92
N VAL A 659 2.25 -36.73 -57.91
CA VAL A 659 3.06 -36.37 -56.73
C VAL A 659 4.30 -37.23 -56.68
N TRP A 660 5.43 -36.61 -56.37
CA TRP A 660 6.69 -37.30 -56.13
C TRP A 660 6.92 -37.40 -54.63
N ARG A 661 7.15 -38.63 -54.16
CA ARG A 661 7.58 -38.91 -52.80
C ARG A 661 9.09 -39.09 -52.79
N VAL A 662 9.80 -38.40 -51.92
CA VAL A 662 11.26 -38.45 -51.85
C VAL A 662 11.68 -38.81 -50.44
N ARG A 663 12.65 -39.72 -50.31
CA ARG A 663 13.29 -40.07 -49.04
C ARG A 663 14.79 -39.81 -49.12
N ALA A 664 15.39 -39.32 -48.04
CA ALA A 664 16.82 -39.01 -47.95
C ALA A 664 17.26 -38.93 -46.46
N GLY A 665 18.57 -38.88 -46.21
CA GLY A 665 19.10 -38.55 -44.89
C GLY A 665 19.11 -37.05 -44.60
N THR A 666 19.31 -36.23 -45.63
CA THR A 666 19.27 -34.75 -45.54
C THR A 666 18.59 -34.15 -46.76
N LEU A 667 17.83 -33.08 -46.56
CA LEU A 667 17.28 -32.22 -47.60
C LEU A 667 17.56 -30.76 -47.26
N THR A 668 18.20 -30.03 -48.17
CA THR A 668 18.37 -28.58 -48.09
C THR A 668 17.56 -27.92 -49.20
N TYR A 669 16.71 -26.96 -48.87
CA TYR A 669 15.90 -26.21 -49.83
C TYR A 669 16.26 -24.72 -49.77
N TRP A 670 16.53 -24.14 -50.93
CA TRP A 670 16.79 -22.71 -51.11
C TRP A 670 15.60 -22.08 -51.81
N SER A 671 14.84 -21.27 -51.09
CA SER A 671 13.65 -20.62 -51.64
C SER A 671 13.96 -19.60 -52.74
N THR A 672 15.15 -18.98 -52.71
CA THR A 672 15.63 -18.03 -53.74
C THR A 672 15.96 -18.71 -55.06
N GLU A 673 16.39 -19.97 -55.01
CA GLU A 673 16.76 -20.77 -56.18
C GLU A 673 15.60 -21.66 -56.64
N ALA A 674 14.54 -21.77 -55.85
CA ALA A 674 13.49 -22.78 -56.01
C ALA A 674 14.11 -24.19 -56.25
N ARG A 675 15.10 -24.53 -55.42
CA ARG A 675 15.89 -25.77 -55.54
C ARG A 675 15.91 -26.53 -54.21
N ALA A 676 15.74 -27.85 -54.25
CA ALA A 676 16.04 -28.74 -53.13
C ALA A 676 17.21 -29.67 -53.50
N HIS A 677 18.17 -29.82 -52.59
CA HIS A 677 19.28 -30.74 -52.69
C HIS A 677 19.12 -31.83 -51.64
N LEU A 678 19.20 -33.08 -52.05
CA LEU A 678 19.05 -34.24 -51.17
C LEU A 678 20.27 -35.13 -51.25
N GLU A 679 20.67 -35.65 -50.09
CA GLU A 679 21.83 -36.53 -49.94
C GLU A 679 21.53 -37.69 -48.98
N GLN A 680 22.38 -38.72 -49.05
CA GLN A 680 22.37 -39.91 -48.19
C GLN A 680 21.14 -40.81 -48.43
N ASN A 681 21.33 -41.87 -49.23
CA ASN A 681 20.31 -42.89 -49.55
C ASN A 681 19.03 -42.29 -50.18
N VAL A 682 19.20 -41.53 -51.27
CA VAL A 682 18.08 -40.85 -51.89
C VAL A 682 17.20 -41.81 -52.68
N LEU A 683 15.90 -41.76 -52.41
CA LEU A 683 14.88 -42.52 -53.12
C LEU A 683 13.71 -41.62 -53.51
N MET A 684 13.46 -41.46 -54.81
CA MET A 684 12.36 -40.67 -55.34
C MET A 684 11.38 -41.59 -56.08
N GLN A 685 10.09 -41.53 -55.75
CA GLN A 685 9.06 -42.45 -56.25
C GLN A 685 7.79 -41.70 -56.64
N ALA A 686 7.25 -42.02 -57.81
CA ALA A 686 5.92 -41.62 -58.28
C ALA A 686 5.18 -42.83 -58.87
N ARG A 687 3.96 -42.63 -59.37
CA ARG A 687 3.19 -43.70 -60.05
C ARG A 687 3.92 -44.21 -61.30
N GLN A 688 4.68 -43.34 -61.95
CA GLN A 688 5.36 -43.63 -63.21
C GLN A 688 6.67 -44.39 -63.00
N GLY A 689 7.33 -44.28 -61.85
CA GLY A 689 8.61 -44.96 -61.61
C GLY A 689 9.32 -44.53 -60.33
N GLN A 690 10.50 -45.09 -60.11
CA GLN A 690 11.36 -44.88 -58.95
C GLN A 690 12.79 -44.57 -59.38
N ILE A 691 13.45 -43.64 -58.70
CA ILE A 691 14.84 -43.26 -58.89
C ILE A 691 15.56 -43.49 -57.55
N SER A 692 16.74 -44.10 -57.59
CA SER A 692 17.65 -44.21 -56.45
C SER A 692 18.99 -43.59 -56.82
N SER A 693 19.56 -42.77 -55.94
CA SER A 693 20.87 -42.12 -56.16
C SER A 693 21.55 -41.74 -54.84
N ARG A 694 22.82 -41.33 -54.90
CA ARG A 694 23.53 -40.77 -53.75
C ARG A 694 23.12 -39.32 -53.48
N VAL A 695 22.94 -38.56 -54.56
CA VAL A 695 22.58 -37.13 -54.56
C VAL A 695 21.42 -36.90 -55.53
N LEU A 696 20.52 -35.98 -55.19
CA LEU A 696 19.40 -35.57 -56.03
C LEU A 696 19.14 -34.08 -55.88
N ASP A 697 19.16 -33.34 -56.98
CA ASP A 697 18.74 -31.95 -57.06
C ASP A 697 17.36 -31.84 -57.70
N LEU A 698 16.40 -31.25 -57.01
CA LEU A 698 15.07 -30.94 -57.49
C LEU A 698 14.98 -29.45 -57.80
N PHE A 699 14.40 -29.10 -58.95
CA PHE A 699 14.13 -27.74 -59.36
C PHE A 699 12.63 -27.55 -59.51
N PHE A 700 12.13 -26.43 -59.00
CA PHE A 700 10.73 -26.08 -58.99
C PHE A 700 10.46 -24.86 -59.86
N THR A 701 9.30 -24.83 -60.49
CA THR A 701 8.80 -23.66 -61.22
C THR A 701 7.39 -23.32 -60.78
N SER A 702 7.07 -22.02 -60.75
CA SER A 702 5.71 -21.51 -60.65
C SER A 702 4.88 -21.95 -61.86
N ALA A 703 3.71 -22.56 -61.64
CA ALA A 703 2.80 -22.91 -62.74
C ALA A 703 2.38 -21.65 -63.52
N GLY A 704 2.53 -21.68 -64.84
CA GLY A 704 2.41 -20.50 -65.71
C GLY A 704 1.07 -19.75 -65.63
N SER A 705 1.16 -18.44 -65.39
CA SER A 705 0.21 -17.38 -65.76
C SER A 705 0.92 -16.02 -65.61
N PRO A 706 0.48 -14.95 -66.30
CA PRO A 706 1.28 -13.75 -66.53
C PRO A 706 1.70 -13.05 -65.24
N ALA A 707 2.83 -12.35 -65.33
CA ALA A 707 3.57 -11.72 -64.24
C ALA A 707 2.68 -11.11 -63.14
N GLY A 708 2.74 -11.67 -61.93
CA GLY A 708 2.27 -10.98 -60.73
C GLY A 708 1.69 -11.81 -59.59
N SER A 709 1.09 -12.98 -59.84
CA SER A 709 0.43 -13.75 -58.77
C SER A 709 1.30 -14.90 -58.22
N PRO A 710 1.44 -15.05 -56.89
CA PRO A 710 2.16 -16.18 -56.32
C PRO A 710 1.37 -17.48 -56.55
N THR A 711 1.98 -18.45 -57.22
CA THR A 711 1.39 -19.77 -57.52
C THR A 711 2.15 -20.88 -56.81
N ALA A 712 1.54 -22.06 -56.67
CA ALA A 712 2.22 -23.22 -56.11
C ALA A 712 3.45 -23.61 -56.93
N GLN A 713 4.54 -23.96 -56.24
CA GLN A 713 5.73 -24.52 -56.85
C GLN A 713 5.44 -25.95 -57.26
N ARG A 714 5.82 -26.28 -58.49
CA ARG A 714 5.65 -27.61 -59.04
C ARG A 714 7.00 -28.12 -59.53
N LEU A 715 7.29 -29.39 -59.29
CA LEU A 715 8.52 -30.01 -59.75
C LEU A 715 8.60 -29.93 -61.28
N SER A 716 9.66 -29.32 -61.80
CA SER A 716 9.92 -29.14 -63.23
C SER A 716 11.07 -29.99 -63.75
N ARG A 717 12.12 -30.14 -62.93
CA ARG A 717 13.32 -30.90 -63.27
C ARG A 717 13.90 -31.59 -62.04
N ALA A 718 14.42 -32.80 -62.21
CA ALA A 718 15.21 -33.48 -61.17
C ALA A 718 16.53 -34.02 -61.75
N VAL A 719 17.65 -33.82 -61.07
CA VAL A 719 18.99 -34.27 -61.50
C VAL A 719 19.55 -35.19 -60.42
N ALA A 720 19.63 -36.48 -60.72
CA ALA A 720 20.18 -37.50 -59.85
C ALA A 720 21.64 -37.81 -60.23
N SER A 721 22.51 -38.03 -59.25
CA SER A 721 23.93 -38.37 -59.50
C SER A 721 24.53 -39.30 -58.44
N GLY A 722 25.69 -39.89 -58.78
CA GLY A 722 26.46 -40.77 -57.91
C GLY A 722 25.91 -42.20 -57.88
N GLY A 723 25.88 -42.84 -59.05
CA GLY A 723 25.33 -44.19 -59.24
C GLY A 723 23.81 -44.21 -59.21
N VAL A 724 23.16 -43.82 -60.31
CA VAL A 724 21.71 -43.74 -60.43
C VAL A 724 21.11 -45.06 -60.90
N THR A 725 20.02 -45.48 -60.26
CA THR A 725 19.14 -46.55 -60.78
C THR A 725 17.72 -46.02 -60.94
N VAL A 726 17.19 -46.06 -62.15
CA VAL A 726 15.79 -45.74 -62.48
C VAL A 726 15.03 -47.04 -62.71
N ARG A 727 13.83 -47.17 -62.15
CA ARG A 727 12.94 -48.33 -62.32
C ARG A 727 11.55 -47.89 -62.73
N GLN A 728 10.97 -48.57 -63.72
CA GLN A 728 9.57 -48.41 -64.12
C GLN A 728 9.04 -49.77 -64.55
N GLY A 729 8.06 -50.32 -63.81
CA GLY A 729 7.59 -51.68 -64.04
C GLY A 729 8.77 -52.66 -64.08
N ASP A 730 8.88 -53.44 -65.16
CA ASP A 730 9.96 -54.40 -65.37
C ASP A 730 11.24 -53.79 -65.97
N ARG A 731 11.27 -52.48 -66.22
CA ARG A 731 12.42 -51.78 -66.78
C ARG A 731 13.33 -51.20 -65.71
N ARG A 732 14.63 -51.30 -65.94
CA ARG A 732 15.68 -50.77 -65.05
C ARG A 732 16.76 -50.04 -65.86
N GLY A 733 16.92 -48.75 -65.63
CA GLY A 733 18.05 -47.95 -66.13
C GLY A 733 19.14 -47.79 -65.07
N VAL A 734 20.41 -47.87 -65.44
CA VAL A 734 21.56 -47.60 -64.58
C VAL A 734 22.51 -46.64 -65.30
N ALA A 735 22.97 -45.58 -64.65
CA ALA A 735 23.92 -44.59 -65.18
C ALA A 735 24.61 -43.82 -64.05
N GLU A 736 25.63 -43.02 -64.35
CA GLU A 736 26.23 -42.12 -63.33
C GLU A 736 25.34 -40.92 -63.01
N GLN A 737 24.58 -40.43 -63.99
CA GLN A 737 23.66 -39.31 -63.86
C GLN A 737 22.32 -39.60 -64.55
N ALA A 738 21.24 -39.03 -64.01
CA ALA A 738 19.93 -39.03 -64.65
C ALA A 738 19.23 -37.68 -64.49
N GLU A 739 18.73 -37.12 -65.58
CA GLU A 739 17.92 -35.91 -65.57
C GLU A 739 16.47 -36.22 -65.93
N TYR A 740 15.54 -35.87 -65.06
CA TYR A 740 14.10 -35.89 -65.30
C TYR A 740 13.61 -34.53 -65.74
N ILE A 741 12.85 -34.47 -66.83
CA ILE A 741 12.18 -33.24 -67.29
C ILE A 741 10.66 -33.47 -67.24
N ALA A 742 10.00 -32.82 -66.29
CA ALA A 742 8.60 -33.08 -65.96
C ALA A 742 7.63 -32.68 -67.07
N ALA A 743 7.89 -31.58 -67.77
CA ALA A 743 7.03 -31.08 -68.85
C ALA A 743 6.94 -32.06 -70.03
N GLU A 744 8.04 -32.77 -70.31
CA GLU A 744 8.14 -33.76 -71.39
C GLU A 744 7.90 -35.20 -70.90
N GLY A 745 7.91 -35.41 -69.58
CA GLY A 745 7.83 -36.74 -68.99
C GLY A 745 8.98 -37.65 -69.45
N LYS A 746 10.21 -37.14 -69.55
CA LYS A 746 11.38 -37.90 -70.01
C LYS A 746 12.51 -37.97 -68.98
N PHE A 747 13.28 -39.04 -69.04
CA PHE A 747 14.58 -39.22 -68.38
C PHE A 747 15.72 -39.19 -69.39
N VAL A 748 16.81 -38.52 -69.06
CA VAL A 748 18.07 -38.57 -69.80
C VAL A 748 19.10 -39.22 -68.89
N LEU A 749 19.54 -40.44 -69.21
CA LEU A 749 20.59 -41.17 -68.52
C LEU A 749 21.93 -40.90 -69.21
N SER A 750 22.93 -40.46 -68.47
CA SER A 750 24.25 -40.09 -69.00
C SER A 750 25.39 -40.39 -68.02
N GLY A 751 26.62 -40.36 -68.52
CA GLY A 751 27.83 -40.60 -67.73
C GLY A 751 28.10 -42.08 -67.41
N GLY A 752 29.38 -42.46 -67.40
CA GLY A 752 29.79 -43.86 -67.25
C GLY A 752 29.33 -44.73 -68.41
N HIS A 753 28.63 -45.83 -68.11
CA HIS A 753 28.02 -46.74 -69.09
C HIS A 753 26.50 -46.84 -68.90
N PRO A 754 25.72 -45.85 -69.38
CA PRO A 754 24.27 -45.90 -69.31
C PRO A 754 23.71 -47.19 -69.92
N THR A 755 22.98 -47.94 -69.12
CA THR A 755 22.44 -49.26 -69.48
C THR A 755 20.97 -49.34 -69.09
N LEU A 756 20.11 -49.67 -70.05
CA LEU A 756 18.71 -49.96 -69.84
C LEU A 756 18.47 -51.46 -69.98
N TYR A 757 17.81 -52.05 -68.98
CA TYR A 757 17.36 -53.43 -68.96
C TYR A 757 15.84 -53.44 -69.11
N ASP A 758 15.32 -54.14 -70.11
CA ASP A 758 13.90 -54.37 -70.36
C ASP A 758 13.66 -55.89 -70.42
N ALA A 759 12.70 -56.39 -69.64
CA ALA A 759 12.40 -57.82 -69.57
C ALA A 759 11.95 -58.43 -70.93
N PHE A 760 11.36 -57.62 -71.81
CA PHE A 760 10.86 -58.04 -73.13
C PHE A 760 11.82 -57.67 -74.27
N ARG A 761 12.48 -56.51 -74.17
CA ARG A 761 13.34 -55.98 -75.25
C ARG A 761 14.85 -56.19 -75.03
N GLY A 762 15.26 -56.71 -73.87
CA GLY A 762 16.65 -57.04 -73.57
C GLY A 762 17.47 -55.88 -73.00
N THR A 763 18.79 -55.90 -73.16
CA THR A 763 19.69 -54.84 -72.64
C THR A 763 20.11 -53.88 -73.75
N THR A 764 19.95 -52.57 -73.53
CA THR A 764 20.38 -51.48 -74.42
C THR A 764 21.40 -50.61 -73.73
N THR A 765 22.55 -50.35 -74.37
CA THR A 765 23.62 -49.47 -73.87
C THR A 765 23.97 -48.38 -74.87
N GLY A 766 24.31 -47.18 -74.40
CA GLY A 766 24.74 -46.04 -75.24
C GLY A 766 25.43 -44.95 -74.43
N ARG A 767 25.93 -43.89 -75.10
CA ARG A 767 26.57 -42.73 -74.42
C ARG A 767 25.55 -41.92 -73.62
N GLN A 768 24.35 -41.78 -74.17
CA GLN A 768 23.21 -41.15 -73.52
C GLN A 768 21.94 -41.90 -73.94
N LEU A 769 21.07 -42.19 -72.96
CA LEU A 769 19.80 -42.86 -73.18
C LEU A 769 18.67 -41.92 -72.75
N THR A 770 17.79 -41.55 -73.67
CA THR A 770 16.60 -40.76 -73.35
C THR A 770 15.38 -41.68 -73.35
N PHE A 771 14.58 -41.62 -72.30
CA PHE A 771 13.44 -42.49 -72.07
C PHE A 771 12.19 -41.67 -71.78
N PHE A 772 11.11 -41.88 -72.54
CA PHE A 772 9.83 -41.16 -72.41
C PHE A 772 8.76 -42.03 -71.74
N PHE A 773 8.09 -41.49 -70.71
CA PHE A 773 7.04 -42.22 -69.97
C PHE A 773 5.71 -42.33 -70.71
N ALA A 774 5.41 -41.38 -71.60
CA ALA A 774 4.08 -41.25 -72.19
C ALA A 774 3.81 -42.27 -73.31
N ASP A 775 4.85 -42.64 -74.05
CA ASP A 775 4.75 -43.34 -75.34
C ASP A 775 5.76 -44.49 -75.50
N ASP A 776 6.47 -44.85 -74.42
CA ASP A 776 7.36 -46.02 -74.38
C ASP A 776 8.61 -45.92 -75.29
N THR A 777 8.95 -44.70 -75.71
CA THR A 777 10.04 -44.40 -76.66
C THR A 777 11.40 -44.32 -75.95
N ILE A 778 12.42 -44.99 -76.53
CA ILE A 778 13.83 -44.90 -76.11
C ILE A 778 14.64 -44.31 -77.27
N VAL A 779 15.34 -43.20 -77.03
CA VAL A 779 16.29 -42.60 -77.97
C VAL A 779 17.70 -42.84 -77.45
N VAL A 780 18.54 -43.47 -78.28
CA VAL A 780 19.93 -43.78 -77.95
C VAL A 780 20.85 -42.88 -78.78
N ASP A 781 21.65 -42.07 -78.09
CA ASP A 781 22.68 -41.27 -78.72
C ASP A 781 24.03 -42.01 -78.59
N SER A 782 24.69 -42.23 -79.72
CA SER A 782 25.96 -42.96 -79.85
C SER A 782 26.99 -42.03 -80.49
N GLU A 783 28.25 -42.10 -80.04
CA GLU A 783 29.37 -41.34 -80.61
C GLU A 783 29.65 -41.80 -82.06
N GLU A 784 30.14 -40.89 -82.91
CA GLU A 784 30.49 -41.17 -84.30
C GLU A 784 31.55 -42.29 -84.35
N GLY A 785 31.15 -43.50 -84.76
CA GLY A 785 32.01 -44.70 -84.79
C GLY A 785 31.75 -45.74 -83.68
N SER A 786 30.85 -45.51 -82.73
CA SER A 786 30.48 -46.48 -81.68
C SER A 786 29.18 -47.24 -82.01
N ARG A 787 29.17 -48.57 -81.80
CA ARG A 787 27.99 -49.42 -82.08
C ARG A 787 27.02 -49.42 -80.90
N THR A 788 25.77 -49.03 -81.14
CA THR A 788 24.66 -49.30 -80.22
C THR A 788 24.50 -50.81 -80.05
N LEU A 789 24.58 -51.32 -78.82
CA LEU A 789 24.40 -52.74 -78.52
C LEU A 789 23.02 -52.96 -77.89
N THR A 790 22.12 -53.63 -78.62
CA THR A 790 20.86 -54.15 -78.07
C THR A 790 20.93 -55.68 -78.08
N ARG A 791 20.90 -56.29 -76.90
CA ARG A 791 20.95 -57.76 -76.73
C ARG A 791 19.55 -58.27 -76.41
N HIS A 792 18.91 -58.94 -77.37
CA HIS A 792 17.64 -59.64 -77.15
C HIS A 792 17.86 -61.02 -76.52
N ARG A 793 17.00 -61.40 -75.57
CA ARG A 793 16.95 -62.77 -75.04
C ARG A 793 16.10 -63.60 -75.99
N VAL A 794 16.69 -64.61 -76.61
CA VAL A 794 15.96 -65.62 -77.39
C VAL A 794 15.71 -66.80 -76.44
N GLU A 795 14.46 -67.01 -76.01
CA GLU A 795 14.08 -68.29 -75.38
C GLU A 795 14.06 -69.39 -76.45
N LYS A 796 14.51 -70.57 -76.07
CA LYS A 796 14.51 -71.77 -76.92
C LYS A 796 13.41 -72.71 -76.45
#